data_AF-A0A7J6JLW1-F1
#
_entry.id   AF-A0A7J6JLW1-F1
#
_cell.length_a   1.000
_cell.length_b   1.000
_cell.length_c   1.000
_cell.angle_alpha   90.00
_cell.angle_beta   90.00
_cell.angle_gamma   90.00
#
_symmetry.space_group_name_H-M   'P 1'
#
loop_
_entity.id
_entity.type
_entity.pdbx_description
1 polymer ?
#
loop_
_entity_poly.entity_id
_entity_poly.type
_entity_poly.pdbx_seq_one_letter_code
_entity_poly.pdbx_strand_id
1 'polypeptide(L)'
;MGSQIPNLPAPVDHPDSMLSRKFGRETVNYFAGSALNRVGWLRTDHTFIRSAFQAKETNFMLLKDLSPLTSAPSKLAFVSFDDVKSVTSEDPFGPSEEDLIKNYDSSVSRPLIIFLGLEEGAKVPFEYKGLQGRPWFAVDVTPKGPYAEAANQLIEAQSAKGNSFLQGTRHITLEPDAAGIYAQARSLADWNSRNKFCAGCGQTTLSGNTGYKRLCPPTDLAGTGAALDRPECPTRGGVSNISFPRTDPTMIAAVVSADGQKVLLGRQKRWPPHWYSTLAGFIEPGESIEESVRREVLEESGVRVGRVVIHSSQPWPYPASLMIGAIAQALPDGETIDLGNDPELEDAQWFPFETVREALKTGVSGLGEAAPEGYKEGSLRLPPPTAIANRLMTAVIEGYATTIPKIVSAPKNNQAPAPAPVPSWTVSTIHLTSIVPIPPCAANEASVADNLPRRPASPRPRDELVRKRPLPTMYHLAKGLYLLATSKEEYSVILLGLDNAGKTTFHEQVKSFFLPSHPDPKLKTVPTVGQNVSTITLPDMYLKIWDVGGQHSLRRLWQSYYASAHAIVFIIDSTDIGDGNLEHDSSGRLEECRLVLEDVLQHSETEGVPVLVLANKQDREDCVEVVRIKEGLVKKVFEGEKASSIRDSRVLPVSALTGTGVKEAVEWVRSRVKWNKESRPPVMR
;
A
#
# COMPACT_ATOMS: atom_id res chain seq x y z
N MET A 1 -15.65 25.33 -29.37
CA MET A 1 -14.84 25.61 -28.18
C MET A 1 -13.93 24.41 -27.99
N GLY A 2 -12.65 24.51 -28.32
CA GLY A 2 -11.72 23.39 -28.13
C GLY A 2 -11.66 23.02 -26.65
N SER A 3 -11.81 21.74 -26.32
CA SER A 3 -11.64 21.30 -24.93
C SER A 3 -10.19 21.58 -24.55
N GLN A 4 -9.98 22.44 -23.55
CA GLN A 4 -8.64 22.73 -23.06
C GLN A 4 -8.19 21.47 -22.31
N ILE A 5 -7.16 20.79 -22.83
CA ILE A 5 -6.59 19.60 -22.19
C ILE A 5 -6.07 20.02 -20.80
N PRO A 6 -6.53 19.38 -19.71
CA PRO A 6 -6.05 19.70 -18.38
C PRO A 6 -4.55 19.44 -18.24
N ASN A 7 -3.90 20.23 -17.39
CA ASN A 7 -2.53 19.92 -16.93
C ASN A 7 -2.51 18.61 -16.13
N LEU A 8 -1.33 18.13 -15.76
CA LEU A 8 -1.21 16.99 -14.84
C LEU A 8 -1.13 17.47 -13.39
N PRO A 9 -1.47 16.62 -12.41
CA PRO A 9 -1.24 16.95 -11.00
C PRO A 9 0.24 17.22 -10.73
N ALA A 10 0.51 18.10 -9.76
CA ALA A 10 1.87 18.33 -9.28
C ALA A 10 2.39 17.12 -8.49
N PRO A 11 3.69 16.78 -8.58
CA PRO A 11 4.31 15.77 -7.73
C PRO A 11 4.24 16.16 -6.25
N VAL A 12 4.10 15.16 -5.37
CA VAL A 12 4.07 15.36 -3.90
C VAL A 12 5.48 15.32 -3.31
N ASP A 13 6.46 14.82 -4.05
CA ASP A 13 7.83 14.67 -3.57
C ASP A 13 8.57 16.01 -3.40
N HIS A 14 9.35 16.10 -2.32
CA HIS A 14 10.32 17.19 -2.20
C HIS A 14 11.36 17.02 -3.31
N PRO A 15 11.62 18.04 -4.15
CA PRO A 15 12.43 17.90 -5.36
C PRO A 15 13.86 17.40 -5.10
N ASP A 16 14.39 17.61 -3.89
CA ASP A 16 15.73 17.15 -3.46
C ASP A 16 15.74 15.86 -2.61
N SER A 17 14.64 15.13 -2.57
CA SER A 17 14.61 13.85 -1.85
C SER A 17 15.66 12.88 -2.42
N MET A 18 16.14 11.95 -1.60
CA MET A 18 17.09 10.93 -2.04
C MET A 18 16.53 10.11 -3.21
N LEU A 19 15.24 9.78 -3.17
CA LEU A 19 14.57 9.02 -4.22
C LEU A 19 14.44 9.84 -5.51
N SER A 20 14.07 11.11 -5.42
CA SER A 20 13.96 12.00 -6.57
C SER A 20 15.30 12.18 -7.30
N ARG A 21 16.40 12.26 -6.54
CA ARG A 21 17.76 12.30 -7.09
C ARG A 21 18.18 10.99 -7.79
N LYS A 22 17.73 9.85 -7.27
CA LYS A 22 18.15 8.53 -7.78
C LYS A 22 17.29 8.05 -8.95
N PHE A 23 16.00 8.31 -8.91
CA PHE A 23 15.01 7.75 -9.83
C PHE A 23 14.28 8.79 -10.68
N GLY A 24 14.58 10.08 -10.48
CA GLY A 24 13.82 11.19 -11.05
C GLY A 24 12.61 11.55 -10.20
N ARG A 25 11.95 12.65 -10.55
CA ARG A 25 10.74 13.10 -9.87
C ARG A 25 9.60 12.11 -10.04
N GLU A 26 8.73 12.07 -9.04
CA GLU A 26 7.50 11.28 -9.12
C GLU A 26 6.66 11.69 -10.33
N THR A 27 6.11 10.71 -11.05
CA THR A 27 5.11 10.95 -12.10
C THR A 27 3.72 10.74 -11.53
N VAL A 28 2.96 11.82 -11.40
CA VAL A 28 1.55 11.77 -10.99
C VAL A 28 0.67 11.86 -12.22
N ASN A 29 -0.10 10.80 -12.49
CA ASN A 29 -1.02 10.75 -13.63
C ASN A 29 -2.34 11.47 -13.31
N TYR A 30 -3.06 11.89 -14.34
CA TYR A 30 -4.41 12.44 -14.19
C TYR A 30 -5.34 11.46 -13.45
N PHE A 31 -6.33 11.95 -12.69
CA PHE A 31 -7.11 11.18 -11.69
C PHE A 31 -6.34 10.64 -10.47
N ALA A 32 -5.02 10.78 -10.40
CA ALA A 32 -4.25 10.60 -9.17
C ALA A 32 -3.99 11.94 -8.47
N GLY A 33 -3.23 11.93 -7.37
CA GLY A 33 -2.81 13.16 -6.70
C GLY A 33 -3.91 13.90 -5.95
N SER A 34 -4.95 13.21 -5.48
CA SER A 34 -6.01 13.84 -4.67
C SER A 34 -5.41 14.55 -3.46
N ALA A 35 -5.83 15.80 -3.23
CA ALA A 35 -5.43 16.60 -2.06
C ALA A 35 -6.09 16.14 -0.75
N LEU A 36 -6.99 15.15 -0.79
CA LEU A 36 -7.70 14.68 0.39
C LEU A 36 -6.88 13.62 1.13
N ASN A 37 -6.66 13.84 2.43
CA ASN A 37 -6.38 12.74 3.32
C ASN A 37 -7.67 11.92 3.50
N ARG A 38 -7.66 10.67 3.05
CA ARG A 38 -8.83 9.79 3.09
C ARG A 38 -9.27 9.42 4.50
N VAL A 39 -8.41 9.61 5.51
CA VAL A 39 -8.66 9.35 6.95
C VAL A 39 -9.45 8.07 7.20
N GLY A 40 -9.03 6.97 6.55
CA GLY A 40 -9.83 5.74 6.45
C GLY A 40 -10.20 5.09 7.79
N TRP A 41 -9.41 5.35 8.84
CA TRP A 41 -9.65 4.87 10.20
C TRP A 41 -10.83 5.57 10.90
N LEU A 42 -11.31 6.71 10.38
CA LEU A 42 -12.44 7.45 10.93
C LEU A 42 -13.79 7.11 10.28
N ARG A 43 -13.81 6.22 9.27
CA ARG A 43 -15.05 5.87 8.54
C ARG A 43 -16.10 5.17 9.41
N THR A 44 -15.66 4.54 10.50
CA THR A 44 -16.51 3.90 11.51
C THR A 44 -16.73 4.77 12.75
N ASP A 45 -16.06 5.93 12.85
CA ASP A 45 -16.27 6.88 13.94
C ASP A 45 -17.53 7.71 13.62
N HIS A 46 -18.68 7.25 14.12
CA HIS A 46 -19.98 7.89 13.86
C HIS A 46 -20.04 9.34 14.36
N THR A 47 -19.39 9.63 15.50
CA THR A 47 -19.33 11.00 16.04
C THR A 47 -18.57 11.91 15.08
N PHE A 48 -17.43 11.44 14.57
CA PHE A 48 -16.68 12.15 13.53
C PHE A 48 -17.54 12.38 12.28
N ILE A 49 -18.07 11.32 11.68
CA ILE A 49 -18.80 11.41 10.40
C ILE A 49 -20.01 12.34 10.52
N ARG A 50 -20.78 12.24 11.61
CA ARG A 50 -21.92 13.12 11.85
C ARG A 50 -21.49 14.58 11.98
N SER A 51 -20.47 14.86 12.79
CA SER A 51 -19.94 16.22 12.95
C SER A 51 -19.37 16.79 11.64
N ALA A 52 -18.66 15.97 10.88
CA ALA A 52 -18.10 16.32 9.58
C ALA A 52 -19.21 16.58 8.55
N PHE A 53 -20.28 15.80 8.55
CA PHE A 53 -21.40 16.00 7.63
C PHE A 53 -22.16 17.30 7.93
N GLN A 54 -22.35 17.64 9.21
CA GLN A 54 -23.11 18.83 9.62
C GLN A 54 -22.27 20.12 9.68
N ALA A 55 -20.95 20.03 9.49
CA ALA A 55 -20.07 21.20 9.51
C ALA A 55 -20.39 22.16 8.35
N LYS A 56 -20.39 23.47 8.63
CA LYS A 56 -20.75 24.51 7.65
C LYS A 56 -19.75 24.59 6.50
N GLU A 57 -18.52 24.17 6.75
CA GLU A 57 -17.40 24.25 5.82
C GLU A 57 -17.30 23.05 4.89
N THR A 58 -18.10 22.02 5.12
CA THR A 58 -18.08 20.77 4.35
C THR A 58 -18.43 20.99 2.89
N ASN A 59 -17.60 20.42 2.01
CA ASN A 59 -17.86 20.43 0.58
C ASN A 59 -18.66 19.19 0.18
N PHE A 60 -19.84 19.42 -0.40
CA PHE A 60 -20.66 18.37 -1.00
C PHE A 60 -20.54 18.38 -2.51
N MET A 61 -19.99 17.29 -3.07
CA MET A 61 -20.00 17.01 -4.49
C MET A 61 -21.27 16.27 -4.87
N LEU A 62 -22.10 16.88 -5.72
CA LEU A 62 -23.30 16.20 -6.22
C LEU A 62 -22.96 15.33 -7.42
N LEU A 63 -23.51 14.11 -7.42
CA LEU A 63 -23.46 13.18 -8.54
C LEU A 63 -24.87 12.91 -9.06
N LYS A 64 -25.04 12.95 -10.39
CA LYS A 64 -26.26 12.48 -11.08
C LYS A 64 -25.83 11.51 -12.16
N ASP A 65 -26.28 10.25 -12.06
CA ASP A 65 -25.87 9.17 -12.96
C ASP A 65 -24.35 9.08 -13.12
N LEU A 66 -23.62 9.22 -12.00
CA LEU A 66 -22.15 9.26 -11.90
C LEU A 66 -21.48 10.52 -12.48
N SER A 67 -22.22 11.42 -13.13
CA SER A 67 -21.70 12.71 -13.59
C SER A 67 -21.64 13.70 -12.43
N PRO A 68 -20.54 14.47 -12.30
CA PRO A 68 -20.42 15.48 -11.25
C PRO A 68 -21.10 16.77 -11.65
N LEU A 69 -21.60 17.51 -10.64
CA LEU A 69 -22.03 18.89 -10.81
C LEU A 69 -20.81 19.80 -11.03
N THR A 70 -20.93 20.71 -12.00
CA THR A 70 -19.87 21.63 -12.40
C THR A 70 -20.39 23.04 -12.61
N SER A 71 -19.56 24.04 -12.28
CA SER A 71 -19.82 25.45 -12.60
C SER A 71 -19.24 25.85 -13.96
N ALA A 72 -18.29 25.05 -14.46
CA ALA A 72 -17.68 25.15 -15.78
C ALA A 72 -17.18 23.77 -16.20
N PRO A 73 -16.96 23.48 -17.50
CA PRO A 73 -16.56 22.14 -17.97
C PRO A 73 -15.33 21.51 -17.30
N SER A 74 -14.44 22.32 -16.71
CA SER A 74 -13.25 21.89 -15.98
C SER A 74 -13.34 22.04 -14.46
N LYS A 75 -14.39 22.67 -13.92
CA LYS A 75 -14.47 23.07 -12.52
C LYS A 75 -15.68 22.48 -11.82
N LEU A 76 -15.45 21.70 -10.78
CA LEU A 76 -16.50 21.16 -9.90
C LEU A 76 -17.25 22.29 -9.20
N ALA A 77 -18.56 22.12 -9.08
CA ALA A 77 -19.40 22.92 -8.20
C ALA A 77 -19.69 22.13 -6.93
N PHE A 78 -19.65 22.82 -5.80
CA PHE A 78 -19.96 22.26 -4.49
C PHE A 78 -21.19 22.95 -3.91
N VAL A 79 -21.90 22.22 -3.08
CA VAL A 79 -23.08 22.73 -2.38
C VAL A 79 -22.86 22.65 -0.87
N SER A 80 -23.70 23.33 -0.11
CA SER A 80 -23.64 23.38 1.36
C SER A 80 -24.49 22.27 2.00
N PHE A 81 -24.34 22.09 3.31
CA PHE A 81 -25.22 21.21 4.09
C PHE A 81 -26.70 21.59 3.93
N ASP A 82 -27.00 22.90 3.89
CA ASP A 82 -28.37 23.40 3.71
C ASP A 82 -28.98 23.02 2.36
N ASP A 83 -28.17 22.87 1.32
CA ASP A 83 -28.64 22.42 0.01
C ASP A 83 -28.95 20.90 0.02
N VAL A 84 -28.17 20.08 0.72
CA VAL A 84 -28.29 18.59 0.66
C VAL A 84 -29.23 18.00 1.70
N LYS A 85 -29.53 18.71 2.80
CA LYS A 85 -30.37 18.17 3.89
C LYS A 85 -31.79 17.80 3.44
N SER A 86 -32.32 18.45 2.38
CA SER A 86 -33.62 18.12 1.80
C SER A 86 -33.66 16.73 1.15
N VAL A 87 -32.52 16.26 0.63
CA VAL A 87 -32.38 14.95 0.00
C VAL A 87 -31.92 13.91 1.03
N THR A 88 -30.97 14.28 1.87
CA THR A 88 -30.24 13.36 2.76
C THR A 88 -30.84 13.18 4.14
N SER A 89 -31.83 14.01 4.53
CA SER A 89 -32.24 14.29 5.92
C SER A 89 -31.21 15.13 6.69
N GLU A 90 -31.63 15.71 7.82
CA GLU A 90 -30.79 16.56 8.67
C GLU A 90 -29.70 15.78 9.41
N ASP A 91 -29.94 14.50 9.69
CA ASP A 91 -29.01 13.63 10.42
C ASP A 91 -28.99 12.20 9.87
N PRO A 92 -28.49 11.99 8.62
CA PRO A 92 -28.44 10.65 8.02
C PRO A 92 -27.54 9.67 8.77
N PHE A 93 -26.63 10.17 9.60
CA PHE A 93 -25.68 9.41 10.40
C PHE A 93 -26.03 9.37 11.89
N GLY A 94 -27.26 9.74 12.25
CA GLY A 94 -27.78 9.65 13.61
C GLY A 94 -27.82 8.21 14.13
N PRO A 95 -28.42 7.27 13.38
CA PRO A 95 -28.36 5.85 13.71
C PRO A 95 -26.95 5.28 13.48
N SER A 96 -26.49 4.41 14.39
CA SER A 96 -25.24 3.67 14.21
C SER A 96 -25.37 2.65 13.06
N GLU A 97 -24.25 2.18 12.52
CA GLU A 97 -24.27 1.11 11.50
C GLU A 97 -24.95 -0.16 12.04
N GLU A 98 -24.76 -0.46 13.32
CA GLU A 98 -25.42 -1.57 14.03
C GLU A 98 -26.94 -1.37 14.08
N ASP A 99 -27.41 -0.16 14.37
CA ASP A 99 -28.84 0.17 14.33
C ASP A 99 -29.41 0.05 12.92
N LEU A 100 -28.64 0.44 11.89
CA LEU A 100 -29.06 0.32 10.50
C LEU A 100 -29.15 -1.14 10.03
N ILE A 101 -28.25 -2.00 10.52
CA ILE A 101 -28.29 -3.45 10.26
C ILE A 101 -29.50 -4.07 10.96
N LYS A 102 -29.72 -3.73 12.24
CA LYS A 102 -30.81 -4.28 13.05
C LYS A 102 -32.18 -3.87 12.51
N ASN A 103 -32.32 -2.62 12.10
CA ASN A 103 -33.56 -2.06 11.57
C ASN A 103 -33.57 -2.00 10.04
N TYR A 104 -32.86 -2.92 9.38
CA TYR A 104 -32.77 -2.90 7.93
C TYR A 104 -34.12 -3.22 7.29
N ASP A 105 -34.54 -2.36 6.36
CA ASP A 105 -35.73 -2.53 5.56
C ASP A 105 -35.35 -2.36 4.08
N SER A 106 -35.45 -3.45 3.31
CA SER A 106 -35.07 -3.43 1.90
C SER A 106 -36.04 -2.67 0.99
N SER A 107 -37.24 -2.33 1.48
CA SER A 107 -38.20 -1.47 0.76
C SER A 107 -37.84 0.01 0.85
N VAL A 108 -36.99 0.40 1.82
CA VAL A 108 -36.59 1.79 2.03
C VAL A 108 -35.35 2.13 1.20
N SER A 109 -35.51 3.06 0.25
CA SER A 109 -34.41 3.60 -0.55
C SER A 109 -33.88 4.91 0.05
N ARG A 110 -32.57 4.99 0.23
CA ARG A 110 -31.87 6.18 0.76
C ARG A 110 -30.88 6.73 -0.27
N PRO A 111 -30.62 8.04 -0.31
CA PRO A 111 -29.56 8.58 -1.13
C PRO A 111 -28.20 8.02 -0.70
N LEU A 112 -27.32 7.79 -1.66
CA LEU A 112 -25.97 7.34 -1.38
C LEU A 112 -25.13 8.55 -0.95
N ILE A 113 -24.56 8.47 0.25
CA ILE A 113 -23.65 9.46 0.81
C ILE A 113 -22.29 8.79 1.01
N ILE A 114 -21.24 9.41 0.46
CA ILE A 114 -19.88 8.86 0.46
C ILE A 114 -18.95 9.88 1.10
N PHE A 115 -18.24 9.49 2.14
CA PHE A 115 -17.20 10.34 2.72
C PHE A 115 -15.89 10.22 1.92
N LEU A 116 -15.36 11.32 1.40
CA LEU A 116 -14.18 11.28 0.52
C LEU A 116 -12.88 11.48 1.30
N GLY A 117 -12.91 12.29 2.36
CA GLY A 117 -11.76 12.57 3.21
C GLY A 117 -11.78 13.98 3.79
N LEU A 118 -10.64 14.40 4.31
CA LEU A 118 -10.34 15.75 4.78
C LEU A 118 -9.32 16.41 3.85
N GLU A 119 -9.60 17.64 3.45
CA GLU A 119 -8.61 18.53 2.83
C GLU A 119 -7.78 19.18 3.93
N GLU A 120 -6.62 18.57 4.22
CA GLU A 120 -5.69 19.06 5.22
C GLU A 120 -5.03 20.37 4.75
N GLY A 121 -4.83 21.31 5.67
CA GLY A 121 -4.28 22.63 5.35
C GLY A 121 -5.31 23.66 4.85
N ALA A 122 -6.57 23.25 4.61
CA ALA A 122 -7.66 24.20 4.45
C ALA A 122 -7.83 25.01 5.75
N LYS A 123 -7.83 26.35 5.64
CA LYS A 123 -8.01 27.26 6.78
C LYS A 123 -9.48 27.33 7.20
N VAL A 124 -10.00 26.23 7.73
CA VAL A 124 -11.37 26.09 8.23
C VAL A 124 -11.37 25.75 9.72
N PRO A 125 -12.40 26.16 10.47
CA PRO A 125 -12.50 25.90 11.91
C PRO A 125 -12.83 24.44 12.25
N PHE A 126 -13.18 23.60 11.27
CA PHE A 126 -13.47 22.19 11.55
C PHE A 126 -12.21 21.46 12.05
N GLU A 127 -12.31 20.94 13.27
CA GLU A 127 -11.26 20.16 13.92
C GLU A 127 -11.90 18.97 14.64
N TYR A 128 -11.26 17.80 14.53
CA TYR A 128 -11.66 16.62 15.28
C TYR A 128 -10.45 15.84 15.77
N LYS A 129 -10.30 15.70 17.09
CA LYS A 129 -9.19 14.98 17.74
C LYS A 129 -7.81 15.41 17.22
N GLY A 130 -7.61 16.71 17.02
CA GLY A 130 -6.35 17.29 16.52
C GLY A 130 -6.16 17.24 15.00
N LEU A 131 -7.12 16.69 14.25
CA LEU A 131 -7.14 16.75 12.79
C LEU A 131 -7.93 17.99 12.36
N GLN A 132 -7.26 18.91 11.67
CA GLN A 132 -7.87 20.10 11.10
C GLN A 132 -7.93 19.99 9.58
N GLY A 133 -9.08 20.27 8.99
CA GLY A 133 -9.25 20.26 7.55
C GLY A 133 -10.70 20.34 7.13
N ARG A 134 -10.94 20.61 5.85
CA ARG A 134 -12.30 20.69 5.32
C ARG A 134 -12.83 19.29 5.05
N PRO A 135 -14.01 18.89 5.54
CA PRO A 135 -14.62 17.62 5.17
C PRO A 135 -15.18 17.62 3.75
N TRP A 136 -15.09 16.47 3.09
CA TRP A 136 -15.59 16.26 1.74
C TRP A 136 -16.52 15.04 1.66
N PHE A 137 -17.69 15.24 1.07
CA PHE A 137 -18.65 14.17 0.79
C PHE A 137 -19.08 14.20 -0.69
N ALA A 138 -19.42 13.03 -1.23
CA ALA A 138 -20.19 12.91 -2.45
C ALA A 138 -21.62 12.45 -2.12
N VAL A 139 -22.61 13.04 -2.78
CA VAL A 139 -24.03 12.71 -2.62
C VAL A 139 -24.63 12.38 -3.98
N ASP A 140 -25.17 11.17 -4.10
CA ASP A 140 -25.94 10.76 -5.29
C ASP A 140 -27.34 11.37 -5.25
N VAL A 141 -27.56 12.36 -6.12
CA VAL A 141 -28.83 13.07 -6.31
C VAL A 141 -29.55 12.57 -7.56
N THR A 142 -29.22 11.40 -8.08
CA THR A 142 -29.99 10.76 -9.15
C THR A 142 -31.44 10.55 -8.66
N PRO A 143 -32.46 11.17 -9.29
CA PRO A 143 -33.83 11.11 -8.80
C PRO A 143 -34.36 9.67 -8.82
N LYS A 144 -34.63 9.11 -7.64
CA LYS A 144 -35.20 7.75 -7.50
C LYS A 144 -35.94 7.56 -6.18
N GLY A 145 -36.99 6.75 -6.23
CA GLY A 145 -37.76 6.36 -5.04
C GLY A 145 -38.28 7.57 -4.24
N PRO A 146 -38.24 7.52 -2.89
CA PRO A 146 -38.93 8.49 -2.04
C PRO A 146 -38.29 9.89 -2.01
N TYR A 147 -37.05 10.06 -2.48
CA TYR A 147 -36.36 11.34 -2.48
C TYR A 147 -36.24 11.97 -3.88
N ALA A 148 -36.91 11.40 -4.90
CA ALA A 148 -36.83 11.87 -6.28
C ALA A 148 -37.26 13.34 -6.45
N GLU A 149 -38.34 13.75 -5.76
CA GLU A 149 -38.85 15.11 -5.82
C GLU A 149 -37.85 16.12 -5.23
N ALA A 150 -37.33 15.85 -4.02
CA ALA A 150 -36.31 16.69 -3.39
C ALA A 150 -35.03 16.78 -4.22
N ALA A 151 -34.62 15.67 -4.84
CA ALA A 151 -33.47 15.64 -5.74
C ALA A 151 -33.69 16.52 -6.99
N ASN A 152 -34.86 16.45 -7.62
CA ASN A 152 -35.20 17.31 -8.76
C ASN A 152 -35.18 18.79 -8.39
N GLN A 153 -35.79 19.16 -7.25
CA GLN A 153 -35.77 20.54 -6.77
C GLN A 153 -34.35 21.06 -6.54
N LEU A 154 -33.47 20.23 -5.94
CA LEU A 154 -32.07 20.59 -5.75
C LEU A 154 -31.33 20.74 -7.09
N ILE A 155 -31.56 19.84 -8.06
CA ILE A 155 -30.97 19.93 -9.40
C ILE A 155 -31.41 21.22 -10.11
N GLU A 156 -32.70 21.55 -10.05
CA GLU A 156 -33.25 22.78 -10.63
C GLU A 156 -32.68 24.03 -9.96
N ALA A 157 -32.57 24.04 -8.63
CA ALA A 157 -31.97 25.15 -7.88
C ALA A 157 -30.50 25.36 -8.27
N GLN A 158 -29.73 24.29 -8.47
CA GLN A 158 -28.34 24.40 -8.94
C GLN A 158 -28.25 24.84 -10.40
N SER A 159 -29.18 24.40 -11.25
CA SER A 159 -29.29 24.84 -12.64
C SER A 159 -29.59 26.34 -12.73
N ALA A 160 -30.46 26.87 -11.86
CA ALA A 160 -30.74 28.30 -11.75
C ALA A 160 -29.53 29.13 -11.29
N LYS A 161 -28.58 28.51 -10.57
CA LYS A 161 -27.28 29.11 -10.20
C LYS A 161 -26.23 29.01 -11.32
N GLY A 162 -26.57 28.46 -12.48
CA GLY A 162 -25.68 28.29 -13.63
C GLY A 162 -24.80 27.03 -13.58
N ASN A 163 -25.03 26.14 -12.61
CA ASN A 163 -24.32 24.87 -12.52
C ASN A 163 -25.00 23.81 -13.40
N SER A 164 -24.23 22.83 -13.88
CA SER A 164 -24.77 21.71 -14.67
C SER A 164 -23.96 20.44 -14.45
N PHE A 165 -24.59 19.29 -14.68
CA PHE A 165 -23.90 18.00 -14.64
C PHE A 165 -23.16 17.75 -15.96
N LEU A 166 -21.90 17.34 -15.87
CA LEU A 166 -21.10 17.06 -17.08
C LEU A 166 -21.77 16.01 -17.97
N GLN A 167 -21.77 16.29 -19.27
CA GLN A 167 -22.34 15.42 -20.29
C GLN A 167 -21.27 14.49 -20.86
N GLY A 168 -21.68 13.28 -21.25
CA GLY A 168 -20.78 12.25 -21.79
C GLY A 168 -20.46 11.14 -20.79
N THR A 169 -19.73 10.13 -21.28
CA THR A 169 -19.46 8.90 -20.52
C THR A 169 -18.08 8.88 -19.84
N ARG A 170 -17.16 9.75 -20.28
CA ARG A 170 -15.79 9.89 -19.77
C ARG A 170 -15.45 11.37 -19.59
N HIS A 171 -15.27 11.77 -18.34
CA HIS A 171 -15.05 13.16 -17.94
C HIS A 171 -13.57 13.38 -17.65
N ILE A 172 -12.81 13.77 -18.68
CA ILE A 172 -11.36 13.99 -18.61
C ILE A 172 -10.98 15.48 -18.76
N THR A 173 -11.94 16.37 -18.50
CA THR A 173 -11.81 17.83 -18.67
C THR A 173 -11.62 18.57 -17.34
N LEU A 174 -11.80 17.89 -16.20
CA LEU A 174 -11.68 18.48 -14.88
C LEU A 174 -10.24 18.93 -14.59
N GLU A 175 -10.10 19.94 -13.75
CA GLU A 175 -8.80 20.31 -13.20
C GLU A 175 -8.20 19.15 -12.40
N PRO A 176 -6.87 18.99 -12.36
CA PRO A 176 -6.23 17.78 -11.84
C PRO A 176 -6.58 17.43 -10.40
N ASP A 177 -6.56 18.42 -9.50
CA ASP A 177 -6.87 18.24 -8.08
C ASP A 177 -8.32 17.76 -7.89
N ALA A 178 -9.24 18.35 -8.67
CA ALA A 178 -10.65 17.98 -8.70
C ALA A 178 -10.88 16.59 -9.33
N ALA A 179 -10.12 16.27 -10.38
CA ALA A 179 -10.23 15.01 -11.10
C ALA A 179 -9.92 13.81 -10.18
N GLY A 180 -8.88 13.90 -9.34
CA GLY A 180 -8.56 12.84 -8.39
C GLY A 180 -9.66 12.58 -7.36
N ILE A 181 -10.27 13.65 -6.85
CA ILE A 181 -11.40 13.55 -5.91
C ILE A 181 -12.64 12.97 -6.60
N TYR A 182 -12.93 13.45 -7.81
CA TYR A 182 -14.04 12.93 -8.62
C TYR A 182 -13.86 11.44 -8.96
N ALA A 183 -12.64 11.01 -9.31
CA ALA A 183 -12.37 9.60 -9.62
C ALA A 183 -12.73 8.68 -8.44
N GLN A 184 -12.34 9.07 -7.22
CA GLN A 184 -12.73 8.37 -5.99
C GLN A 184 -14.25 8.34 -5.80
N ALA A 185 -14.92 9.50 -5.89
CA ALA A 185 -16.36 9.61 -5.72
C ALA A 185 -17.12 8.76 -6.75
N ARG A 186 -16.74 8.85 -8.02
CA ARG A 186 -17.36 8.13 -9.13
C ARG A 186 -17.20 6.62 -8.97
N SER A 187 -16.00 6.12 -8.70
CA SER A 187 -15.76 4.67 -8.53
C SER A 187 -16.55 4.08 -7.37
N LEU A 188 -16.65 4.82 -6.25
CA LEU A 188 -17.44 4.37 -5.10
C LEU A 188 -18.94 4.43 -5.36
N ALA A 189 -19.42 5.47 -6.05
CA ALA A 189 -20.82 5.59 -6.44
C ALA A 189 -21.24 4.50 -7.44
N ASP A 190 -20.40 4.24 -8.44
CA ASP A 190 -20.60 3.18 -9.44
C ASP A 190 -20.59 1.79 -8.80
N TRP A 191 -19.66 1.52 -7.89
CA TRP A 191 -19.63 0.25 -7.16
C TRP A 191 -20.87 0.06 -6.29
N ASN A 192 -21.28 1.07 -5.52
CA ASN A 192 -22.49 0.98 -4.70
C ASN A 192 -23.77 0.81 -5.52
N SER A 193 -23.84 1.42 -6.71
CA SER A 193 -25.01 1.33 -7.58
C SER A 193 -25.17 -0.05 -8.21
N ARG A 194 -24.05 -0.71 -8.57
CA ARG A 194 -24.02 -2.05 -9.20
C ARG A 194 -24.07 -3.20 -8.19
N ASN A 195 -23.60 -3.01 -6.95
CA ASN A 195 -23.47 -4.07 -5.94
C ASN A 195 -24.58 -3.99 -4.88
N LYS A 196 -25.84 -3.87 -5.31
CA LYS A 196 -27.00 -3.79 -4.40
C LYS A 196 -27.38 -5.12 -3.77
N PHE A 197 -26.95 -6.24 -4.35
CA PHE A 197 -27.20 -7.59 -3.87
C PHE A 197 -25.90 -8.24 -3.40
N CYS A 198 -25.99 -9.06 -2.35
CA CYS A 198 -24.87 -9.76 -1.76
C CYS A 198 -24.47 -10.92 -2.68
N ALA A 199 -23.24 -10.90 -3.19
CA ALA A 199 -22.74 -12.00 -4.03
C ALA A 199 -22.65 -13.35 -3.28
N GLY A 200 -22.67 -13.34 -1.93
CA GLY A 200 -22.63 -14.56 -1.13
C GLY A 200 -23.97 -15.26 -0.92
N CYS A 201 -25.10 -14.54 -0.92
CA CYS A 201 -26.42 -15.13 -0.65
C CYS A 201 -27.58 -14.57 -1.51
N GLY A 202 -27.31 -13.63 -2.42
CA GLY A 202 -28.31 -13.02 -3.30
C GLY A 202 -29.20 -11.94 -2.66
N GLN A 203 -29.14 -11.75 -1.33
CA GLN A 203 -30.00 -10.79 -0.62
C GLN A 203 -29.55 -9.34 -0.80
N THR A 204 -30.47 -8.38 -0.65
CA THR A 204 -30.15 -6.95 -0.72
C THR A 204 -29.18 -6.52 0.39
N THR A 205 -28.33 -5.55 0.06
CA THR A 205 -27.27 -5.03 0.95
C THR A 205 -27.48 -3.57 1.30
N LEU A 206 -26.86 -3.16 2.40
CA LEU A 206 -26.77 -1.77 2.85
C LEU A 206 -25.39 -1.19 2.54
N SER A 207 -25.31 0.10 2.22
CA SER A 207 -24.02 0.81 2.16
C SER A 207 -23.56 1.17 3.57
N GLY A 208 -22.41 0.66 3.98
CA GLY A 208 -21.75 0.90 5.26
C GLY A 208 -20.42 1.64 5.11
N ASN A 209 -19.79 1.96 6.25
CA ASN A 209 -18.54 2.72 6.31
C ASN A 209 -18.57 3.98 5.42
N THR A 210 -19.70 4.70 5.40
CA THR A 210 -19.88 5.90 4.57
C THR A 210 -19.56 5.68 3.08
N GLY A 211 -20.02 4.56 2.51
CA GLY A 211 -19.87 4.25 1.09
C GLY A 211 -18.75 3.26 0.74
N TYR A 212 -17.95 2.80 1.71
CA TYR A 212 -16.79 1.91 1.49
C TYR A 212 -17.06 0.45 1.85
N LYS A 213 -18.30 0.10 2.21
CA LYS A 213 -18.65 -1.28 2.52
C LYS A 213 -20.06 -1.62 2.04
N ARG A 214 -20.28 -2.85 1.57
CA ARG A 214 -21.61 -3.44 1.43
C ARG A 214 -21.81 -4.43 2.56
N LEU A 215 -22.85 -4.20 3.36
CA LEU A 215 -23.24 -5.02 4.49
C LEU A 215 -24.44 -5.87 4.07
N CYS A 216 -24.46 -7.15 4.48
CA CYS A 216 -25.60 -8.03 4.27
C CYS A 216 -26.33 -8.25 5.62
N PRO A 217 -27.43 -7.52 5.89
CA PRO A 217 -28.15 -7.65 7.15
C PRO A 217 -28.70 -9.07 7.36
N PRO A 218 -28.75 -9.55 8.61
CA PRO A 218 -29.27 -10.88 8.96
C PRO A 218 -30.80 -10.95 8.87
N THR A 219 -31.48 -9.82 9.01
CA THR A 219 -32.94 -9.71 8.99
C THR A 219 -33.42 -8.64 8.00
N ASP A 220 -34.70 -8.69 7.63
CA ASP A 220 -35.38 -7.67 6.83
C ASP A 220 -36.75 -7.31 7.43
N LEU A 221 -37.08 -6.03 7.48
CA LEU A 221 -38.39 -5.54 7.91
C LEU A 221 -39.41 -5.38 6.77
N ALA A 222 -38.96 -5.53 5.51
CA ALA A 222 -39.80 -5.28 4.34
C ALA A 222 -41.12 -6.09 4.37
N GLY A 223 -42.24 -5.37 4.20
CA GLY A 223 -43.56 -5.96 3.92
C GLY A 223 -44.35 -6.49 5.12
N THR A 224 -43.78 -6.58 6.33
CA THR A 224 -44.51 -7.17 7.48
C THR A 224 -44.35 -6.44 8.81
N GLY A 225 -43.47 -5.42 8.90
CA GLY A 225 -43.21 -4.69 10.15
C GLY A 225 -42.51 -5.51 11.25
N ALA A 226 -42.31 -6.82 11.02
CA ALA A 226 -41.54 -7.73 11.85
C ALA A 226 -40.26 -8.16 11.11
N ALA A 227 -39.18 -8.35 11.86
CA ALA A 227 -37.90 -8.78 11.30
C ALA A 227 -37.99 -10.23 10.81
N LEU A 228 -37.84 -10.44 9.50
CA LEU A 228 -37.76 -11.76 8.88
C LEU A 228 -36.29 -12.18 8.75
N ASP A 229 -35.96 -13.37 9.24
CA ASP A 229 -34.63 -13.95 9.12
C ASP A 229 -34.27 -14.21 7.65
N ARG A 230 -33.04 -13.86 7.29
CA ARG A 230 -32.48 -14.12 5.96
C ARG A 230 -31.58 -15.35 6.00
N PRO A 231 -31.42 -16.07 4.86
CA PRO A 231 -30.54 -17.23 4.78
C PRO A 231 -29.13 -16.94 5.30
N GLU A 232 -28.44 -17.98 5.76
CA GLU A 232 -27.03 -17.89 6.14
C GLU A 232 -26.20 -17.26 5.01
N CYS A 233 -25.21 -16.45 5.38
CA CYS A 233 -24.42 -15.72 4.41
C CYS A 233 -22.94 -15.72 4.81
N PRO A 234 -22.02 -16.13 3.91
CA PRO A 234 -20.60 -16.18 4.20
C PRO A 234 -20.00 -14.80 4.52
N THR A 235 -20.65 -13.71 4.09
CA THR A 235 -20.17 -12.33 4.36
C THR A 235 -20.39 -11.85 5.79
N ARG A 236 -21.22 -12.54 6.59
CA ARG A 236 -21.56 -12.11 7.95
C ARG A 236 -20.56 -12.60 9.00
N GLY A 237 -19.87 -13.71 8.73
CA GLY A 237 -18.97 -14.37 9.68
C GLY A 237 -17.52 -13.87 9.68
N GLY A 238 -17.15 -12.94 8.80
CA GLY A 238 -15.77 -12.46 8.68
C GLY A 238 -15.58 -11.37 7.63
N VAL A 239 -14.31 -11.10 7.30
CA VAL A 239 -13.92 -10.13 6.26
C VAL A 239 -14.05 -10.81 4.90
N SER A 240 -14.90 -10.27 4.04
CA SER A 240 -15.11 -10.77 2.68
C SER A 240 -14.82 -9.68 1.66
N ASN A 241 -14.01 -9.97 0.64
CA ASN A 241 -13.66 -9.02 -0.42
C ASN A 241 -14.89 -8.46 -1.16
N ILE A 242 -15.96 -9.24 -1.33
CA ILE A 242 -17.23 -8.81 -1.94
C ILE A 242 -17.94 -7.69 -1.16
N SER A 243 -17.58 -7.47 0.11
CA SER A 243 -18.08 -6.37 0.92
C SER A 243 -17.34 -5.05 0.66
N PHE A 244 -16.24 -5.03 -0.09
CA PHE A 244 -15.40 -3.84 -0.28
C PHE A 244 -15.35 -3.41 -1.75
N PRO A 245 -15.05 -2.11 -2.03
CA PRO A 245 -14.92 -1.59 -3.38
C PRO A 245 -13.92 -2.40 -4.21
N ARG A 246 -14.32 -2.74 -5.42
CA ARG A 246 -13.47 -3.43 -6.39
C ARG A 246 -12.56 -2.42 -7.09
N THR A 247 -11.31 -2.82 -7.34
CA THR A 247 -10.39 -2.11 -8.22
C THR A 247 -9.72 -3.16 -9.09
N ASP A 248 -9.95 -3.07 -10.40
CA ASP A 248 -9.44 -4.04 -11.37
C ASP A 248 -8.03 -3.62 -11.81
N PRO A 249 -6.97 -4.38 -11.46
CA PRO A 249 -5.64 -4.07 -11.94
C PRO A 249 -5.54 -4.33 -13.45
N THR A 250 -5.07 -3.33 -14.19
CA THR A 250 -4.95 -3.38 -15.65
C THR A 250 -3.54 -2.95 -16.02
N MET A 251 -2.75 -3.80 -16.65
CA MET A 251 -1.45 -3.40 -17.18
C MET A 251 -1.64 -2.50 -18.40
N ILE A 252 -0.69 -1.60 -18.65
CA ILE A 252 -0.59 -0.89 -19.93
C ILE A 252 0.88 -0.65 -20.24
N ALA A 253 1.36 -1.09 -21.41
CA ALA A 253 2.79 -1.19 -21.67
C ALA A 253 3.22 -0.45 -22.94
N ALA A 254 4.21 0.44 -22.80
CA ALA A 254 5.00 0.92 -23.93
C ALA A 254 6.12 -0.10 -24.22
N VAL A 255 5.99 -0.83 -25.33
CA VAL A 255 6.96 -1.85 -25.73
C VAL A 255 7.99 -1.23 -26.67
N VAL A 256 9.26 -1.28 -26.26
CA VAL A 256 10.40 -0.77 -27.03
C VAL A 256 11.03 -1.91 -27.82
N SER A 257 11.40 -1.66 -29.08
CA SER A 257 12.12 -2.63 -29.93
C SER A 257 13.45 -3.04 -29.29
N ALA A 258 14.00 -4.20 -29.69
CA ALA A 258 15.24 -4.70 -29.10
C ALA A 258 16.43 -3.76 -29.35
N ASP A 259 16.43 -3.07 -30.49
CA ASP A 259 17.42 -2.03 -30.84
C ASP A 259 17.22 -0.68 -30.15
N GLY A 260 16.10 -0.47 -29.45
CA GLY A 260 15.80 0.76 -28.73
C GLY A 260 15.43 1.96 -29.61
N GLN A 261 14.91 1.75 -30.82
CA GLN A 261 14.60 2.83 -31.77
C GLN A 261 13.11 3.02 -32.10
N LYS A 262 12.27 2.05 -31.75
CA LYS A 262 10.84 2.02 -32.10
C LYS A 262 9.98 1.68 -30.89
N VAL A 263 8.72 2.11 -30.92
CA VAL A 263 7.67 1.70 -29.98
C VAL A 263 6.59 0.93 -30.73
N LEU A 264 6.16 -0.20 -30.19
CA LEU A 264 5.01 -0.95 -30.68
C LEU A 264 3.73 -0.25 -30.21
N LEU A 265 2.84 0.06 -31.14
CA LEU A 265 1.51 0.59 -30.84
C LEU A 265 0.45 -0.23 -31.57
N GLY A 266 -0.70 -0.42 -30.92
CA GLY A 266 -1.86 -1.12 -31.46
C GLY A 266 -3.08 -0.20 -31.61
N ARG A 267 -4.03 -0.64 -32.44
CA ARG A 267 -5.36 -0.02 -32.56
C ARG A 267 -6.47 -1.06 -32.66
N GLN A 268 -7.64 -0.70 -32.13
CA GLN A 268 -8.87 -1.49 -32.31
C GLN A 268 -9.67 -1.01 -33.51
N LYS A 269 -10.45 -1.91 -34.11
CA LYS A 269 -11.30 -1.64 -35.29
C LYS A 269 -12.26 -0.44 -35.13
N ARG A 270 -12.77 -0.23 -33.91
CA ARG A 270 -13.73 0.84 -33.60
C ARG A 270 -13.08 2.23 -33.47
N TRP A 271 -11.74 2.32 -33.43
CA TRP A 271 -11.05 3.59 -33.20
C TRP A 271 -10.96 4.42 -34.49
N PRO A 272 -10.92 5.76 -34.38
CA PRO A 272 -10.70 6.63 -35.54
C PRO A 272 -9.44 6.20 -36.33
N PRO A 273 -9.42 6.31 -37.66
CA PRO A 273 -8.23 5.97 -38.46
C PRO A 273 -6.96 6.64 -37.92
N HIS A 274 -5.84 5.92 -38.02
CA HIS A 274 -4.51 6.37 -37.57
C HIS A 274 -4.38 6.69 -36.07
N TRP A 275 -5.40 6.42 -35.26
CA TRP A 275 -5.32 6.56 -33.80
C TRP A 275 -4.81 5.25 -33.17
N TYR A 276 -3.67 5.34 -32.50
CA TYR A 276 -2.91 4.22 -31.94
C TYR A 276 -2.56 4.47 -30.48
N SER A 277 -2.45 3.40 -29.70
CA SER A 277 -2.09 3.45 -28.27
C SER A 277 -1.13 2.31 -27.91
N THR A 278 -0.54 2.40 -26.73
CA THR A 278 0.12 1.27 -26.06
C THR A 278 -0.88 0.14 -25.79
N LEU A 279 -0.38 -1.09 -25.71
CA LEU A 279 -1.17 -2.30 -25.43
C LEU A 279 -1.56 -2.36 -23.95
N ALA A 280 -2.73 -2.89 -23.64
CA ALA A 280 -3.27 -2.87 -22.28
C ALA A 280 -4.22 -4.04 -22.02
N GLY A 281 -4.10 -4.64 -20.84
CA GLY A 281 -4.80 -5.88 -20.48
C GLY A 281 -5.13 -5.99 -19.01
N PHE A 282 -6.14 -6.80 -18.68
CA PHE A 282 -6.39 -7.13 -17.27
C PHE A 282 -5.32 -8.08 -16.74
N ILE A 283 -4.93 -7.86 -15.48
CA ILE A 283 -4.05 -8.80 -14.78
C ILE A 283 -4.90 -9.98 -14.30
N GLU A 284 -4.46 -11.21 -14.58
CA GLU A 284 -5.18 -12.41 -14.17
C GLU A 284 -4.84 -12.84 -12.73
N PRO A 285 -5.74 -13.61 -12.06
CA PRO A 285 -5.45 -14.15 -10.74
C PRO A 285 -4.18 -15.01 -10.72
N GLY A 286 -3.24 -14.64 -9.86
CA GLY A 286 -1.97 -15.36 -9.70
C GLY A 286 -0.81 -14.80 -10.54
N GLU A 287 -1.07 -13.81 -11.40
CA GLU A 287 -0.02 -13.14 -12.18
C GLU A 287 0.62 -11.96 -11.43
N SER A 288 1.93 -11.80 -11.61
CA SER A 288 2.60 -10.52 -11.41
C SER A 288 2.28 -9.54 -12.55
N ILE A 289 2.54 -8.25 -12.31
CA ILE A 289 2.39 -7.20 -13.35
C ILE A 289 3.29 -7.52 -14.55
N GLU A 290 4.51 -7.98 -14.30
CA GLU A 290 5.47 -8.31 -15.34
C GLU A 290 5.08 -9.55 -16.15
N GLU A 291 4.44 -10.54 -15.54
CA GLU A 291 3.89 -11.71 -16.25
C GLU A 291 2.71 -11.32 -17.13
N SER A 292 1.74 -10.56 -16.58
CA SER A 292 0.63 -10.03 -17.36
C SER A 292 1.13 -9.16 -18.52
N VAL A 293 2.20 -8.37 -18.33
CA VAL A 293 2.81 -7.60 -19.42
C VAL A 293 3.32 -8.48 -20.55
N ARG A 294 3.96 -9.61 -20.22
CA ARG A 294 4.47 -10.56 -21.22
C ARG A 294 3.35 -11.30 -21.92
N ARG A 295 2.33 -11.72 -21.17
CA ARG A 295 1.17 -12.45 -21.69
C ARG A 295 0.39 -11.57 -22.67
N GLU A 296 -0.07 -10.40 -22.25
CA GLU A 296 -0.95 -9.57 -23.08
C GLU A 296 -0.25 -9.13 -24.38
N VAL A 297 1.03 -8.75 -24.31
CA VAL A 297 1.77 -8.33 -25.52
C VAL A 297 1.93 -9.49 -26.50
N LEU A 298 2.15 -10.71 -25.99
CA LEU A 298 2.21 -11.91 -26.82
C LEU A 298 0.86 -12.27 -27.44
N GLU A 299 -0.22 -12.19 -26.65
CA GLU A 299 -1.58 -12.50 -27.08
C GLU A 299 -2.09 -11.50 -28.12
N GLU A 300 -1.96 -10.20 -27.88
CA GLU A 300 -2.52 -9.18 -28.79
C GLU A 300 -1.65 -8.95 -30.04
N SER A 301 -0.34 -9.13 -29.95
CA SER A 301 0.59 -8.70 -31.00
C SER A 301 1.61 -9.75 -31.46
N GLY A 302 1.70 -10.90 -30.81
CA GLY A 302 2.70 -11.93 -31.11
C GLY A 302 4.13 -11.59 -30.66
N VAL A 303 4.37 -10.34 -30.22
CA VAL A 303 5.70 -9.87 -29.82
C VAL A 303 6.08 -10.45 -28.47
N ARG A 304 7.30 -11.00 -28.37
CA ARG A 304 7.85 -11.53 -27.11
C ARG A 304 8.70 -10.46 -26.42
N VAL A 305 8.38 -10.18 -25.15
CA VAL A 305 9.08 -9.17 -24.35
C VAL A 305 9.84 -9.79 -23.18
N GLY A 306 11.02 -9.24 -22.89
CA GLY A 306 11.91 -9.68 -21.84
C GLY A 306 11.75 -8.85 -20.57
N ARG A 307 12.58 -7.81 -20.43
CA ARG A 307 12.59 -6.94 -19.24
C ARG A 307 11.35 -6.04 -19.22
N VAL A 308 10.71 -5.94 -18.05
CA VAL A 308 9.59 -5.05 -17.77
C VAL A 308 9.97 -4.14 -16.61
N VAL A 309 9.63 -2.85 -16.72
CA VAL A 309 9.85 -1.84 -15.67
C VAL A 309 8.54 -1.10 -15.43
N ILE A 310 8.04 -1.18 -14.20
CA ILE A 310 6.86 -0.42 -13.78
C ILE A 310 7.24 1.07 -13.70
N HIS A 311 6.43 1.91 -14.33
CA HIS A 311 6.67 3.35 -14.46
C HIS A 311 5.84 4.16 -13.47
N SER A 312 4.52 4.08 -13.58
CA SER A 312 3.56 4.82 -12.74
C SER A 312 2.18 4.19 -12.84
N SER A 313 1.24 4.61 -12.01
CA SER A 313 -0.15 4.13 -12.04
C SER A 313 -1.15 5.26 -12.22
N GLN A 314 -2.29 4.98 -12.85
CA GLN A 314 -3.38 5.91 -13.07
C GLN A 314 -4.71 5.27 -12.65
N PRO A 315 -5.43 5.82 -11.67
CA PRO A 315 -6.82 5.46 -11.46
C PRO A 315 -7.64 5.74 -12.72
N TRP A 316 -8.43 4.78 -13.16
CA TRP A 316 -9.31 4.92 -14.31
C TRP A 316 -10.74 4.58 -13.88
N PRO A 317 -11.55 5.59 -13.51
CA PRO A 317 -12.81 5.37 -12.85
C PRO A 317 -13.94 5.00 -13.84
N TYR A 318 -13.64 4.20 -14.86
CA TYR A 318 -14.58 3.79 -15.93
C TYR A 318 -14.47 2.29 -16.24
N PRO A 319 -15.03 1.40 -15.40
CA PRO A 319 -15.76 1.70 -14.17
C PRO A 319 -14.87 1.84 -12.92
N ALA A 320 -13.86 0.98 -12.76
CA ALA A 320 -13.02 0.94 -11.55
C ALA A 320 -11.67 0.25 -11.80
N SER A 321 -10.94 0.64 -12.85
CA SER A 321 -9.63 0.09 -13.15
C SER A 321 -8.51 0.88 -12.48
N LEU A 322 -7.42 0.21 -12.12
CA LEU A 322 -6.13 0.83 -11.82
C LEU A 322 -5.17 0.49 -12.96
N MET A 323 -4.91 1.47 -13.81
CA MET A 323 -3.97 1.32 -14.91
C MET A 323 -2.55 1.35 -14.35
N ILE A 324 -1.79 0.28 -14.58
CA ILE A 324 -0.42 0.12 -14.12
C ILE A 324 0.47 0.22 -15.36
N GLY A 325 1.08 1.38 -15.52
CA GLY A 325 1.94 1.70 -16.66
C GLY A 325 3.30 1.03 -16.54
N ALA A 326 3.71 0.34 -17.60
CA ALA A 326 4.99 -0.32 -17.70
C ALA A 326 5.73 0.06 -18.99
N ILE A 327 7.05 -0.09 -18.97
CA ILE A 327 7.90 -0.05 -20.14
C ILE A 327 8.52 -1.44 -20.30
N ALA A 328 8.34 -2.05 -21.46
CA ALA A 328 8.84 -3.39 -21.75
C ALA A 328 9.82 -3.35 -22.92
N GLN A 329 10.76 -4.28 -22.95
CA GLN A 329 11.71 -4.42 -24.06
C GLN A 329 11.45 -5.72 -24.81
N ALA A 330 11.27 -5.63 -26.13
CA ALA A 330 11.16 -6.79 -27.01
C ALA A 330 12.46 -7.60 -27.01
N LEU A 331 12.32 -8.92 -27.16
CA LEU A 331 13.45 -9.81 -27.38
C LEU A 331 13.97 -9.66 -28.82
N PRO A 332 15.29 -9.75 -29.07
CA PRO A 332 15.85 -9.61 -30.42
C PRO A 332 15.27 -10.58 -31.46
N ASP A 333 14.82 -11.76 -31.03
CA ASP A 333 14.20 -12.81 -31.84
C ASP A 333 12.66 -12.83 -31.70
N GLY A 334 12.07 -11.79 -31.13
CA GLY A 334 10.66 -11.73 -30.73
C GLY A 334 9.88 -10.53 -31.27
N GLU A 335 10.39 -9.80 -32.26
CA GLU A 335 9.76 -8.56 -32.78
C GLU A 335 8.70 -8.77 -33.88
N THR A 336 8.53 -10.01 -34.36
CA THR A 336 7.54 -10.31 -35.39
C THR A 336 6.13 -10.08 -34.85
N ILE A 337 5.37 -9.23 -35.54
CA ILE A 337 3.98 -8.98 -35.20
C ILE A 337 3.10 -10.08 -35.79
N ASP A 338 2.25 -10.66 -34.96
CA ASP A 338 1.24 -11.65 -35.31
C ASP A 338 -0.04 -11.38 -34.51
N LEU A 339 -1.11 -11.01 -35.21
CA LEU A 339 -2.43 -10.72 -34.62
C LEU A 339 -3.34 -11.97 -34.62
N GLY A 340 -2.78 -13.16 -34.89
CA GLY A 340 -3.54 -14.40 -35.01
C GLY A 340 -3.92 -15.05 -33.67
N ASN A 341 -3.27 -14.67 -32.56
CA ASN A 341 -3.52 -15.24 -31.24
C ASN A 341 -4.81 -14.68 -30.61
N ASP A 342 -5.10 -13.38 -30.82
CA ASP A 342 -6.28 -12.70 -30.30
C ASP A 342 -6.82 -11.66 -31.30
N PRO A 343 -8.10 -11.73 -31.73
CA PRO A 343 -8.71 -10.77 -32.66
C PRO A 343 -9.07 -9.40 -32.06
N GLU A 344 -8.53 -9.01 -30.90
CA GLU A 344 -8.82 -7.69 -30.29
C GLU A 344 -8.28 -6.49 -31.09
N LEU A 345 -7.07 -6.61 -31.67
CA LEU A 345 -6.45 -5.54 -32.45
C LEU A 345 -6.83 -5.65 -33.94
N GLU A 346 -7.10 -4.50 -34.55
CA GLU A 346 -7.21 -4.40 -36.01
C GLU A 346 -5.83 -4.31 -36.66
N ASP A 347 -4.91 -3.59 -36.02
CA ASP A 347 -3.56 -3.36 -36.52
C ASP A 347 -2.60 -3.09 -35.36
N ALA A 348 -1.35 -3.54 -35.51
CA ALA A 348 -0.25 -3.22 -34.62
C ALA A 348 1.02 -2.94 -35.45
N GLN A 349 1.74 -1.88 -35.11
CA GLN A 349 2.89 -1.44 -35.89
C GLN A 349 4.03 -0.93 -35.00
N TRP A 350 5.25 -1.13 -35.48
CA TRP A 350 6.45 -0.52 -34.92
C TRP A 350 6.63 0.91 -35.44
N PHE A 351 6.50 1.90 -34.57
CA PHE A 351 6.69 3.31 -34.91
C PHE A 351 8.07 3.82 -34.48
N PRO A 352 8.86 4.45 -35.38
CA PRO A 352 10.11 5.10 -35.01
C PRO A 352 9.90 6.19 -33.96
N PHE A 353 10.87 6.35 -33.05
CA PHE A 353 10.80 7.36 -31.99
C PHE A 353 10.55 8.79 -32.50
N GLU A 354 11.12 9.19 -33.65
CA GLU A 354 10.87 10.52 -34.21
C GLU A 354 9.40 10.70 -34.67
N THR A 355 8.79 9.66 -35.23
CA THR A 355 7.37 9.68 -35.61
C THR A 355 6.48 9.84 -34.39
N VAL A 356 6.77 9.09 -33.31
CA VAL A 356 6.04 9.22 -32.04
C VAL A 356 6.27 10.60 -31.42
N ARG A 357 7.50 11.14 -31.47
CA ARG A 357 7.84 12.48 -30.96
C ARG A 357 7.07 13.58 -31.69
N GLU A 358 6.93 13.49 -33.02
CA GLU A 358 6.13 14.42 -33.80
C GLU A 358 4.64 14.30 -33.42
N ALA A 359 4.11 13.09 -33.36
CA ALA A 359 2.72 12.84 -32.98
C ALA A 359 2.38 13.30 -31.56
N LEU A 360 3.30 13.20 -30.60
CA LEU A 360 3.13 13.73 -29.24
C LEU A 360 2.98 15.27 -29.22
N LYS A 361 3.50 15.98 -30.23
CA LYS A 361 3.40 17.44 -30.34
C LYS A 361 2.15 17.90 -31.08
N THR A 362 1.78 17.21 -32.17
CA THR A 362 0.76 17.71 -33.12
C THR A 362 -0.39 16.73 -33.37
N GLY A 363 -0.31 15.48 -32.88
CA GLY A 363 -1.24 14.40 -33.15
C GLY A 363 -2.04 13.90 -31.95
N VAL A 364 -2.03 14.61 -30.81
CA VAL A 364 -2.74 14.18 -29.59
C VAL A 364 -4.20 14.59 -29.60
N SER A 365 -5.11 13.67 -29.30
CA SER A 365 -6.56 13.94 -29.21
C SER A 365 -7.29 12.88 -28.36
N GLY A 366 -8.42 13.26 -27.76
CA GLY A 366 -9.31 12.31 -27.10
C GLY A 366 -9.88 11.28 -28.08
N LEU A 367 -10.19 10.08 -27.57
CA LEU A 367 -10.78 9.03 -28.40
C LEU A 367 -12.16 9.47 -28.90
N GLY A 368 -12.32 9.57 -30.22
CA GLY A 368 -13.56 10.03 -30.87
C GLY A 368 -13.62 11.55 -31.11
N GLU A 369 -12.64 12.33 -30.65
CA GLU A 369 -12.53 13.74 -30.99
C GLU A 369 -11.96 13.93 -32.41
N ALA A 370 -12.23 15.09 -32.99
CA ALA A 370 -11.63 15.49 -34.26
C ALA A 370 -10.10 15.55 -34.15
N ALA A 371 -9.42 15.49 -35.29
CA ALA A 371 -7.98 15.72 -35.32
C ALA A 371 -7.66 17.14 -34.79
N PRO A 372 -6.57 17.30 -34.02
CA PRO A 372 -6.19 18.59 -33.48
C PRO A 372 -5.73 19.55 -34.59
N GLU A 373 -5.75 20.85 -34.30
CA GLU A 373 -5.27 21.88 -35.22
C GLU A 373 -3.78 21.68 -35.53
N GLY A 374 -3.40 21.68 -36.81
CA GLY A 374 -2.04 21.41 -37.26
C GLY A 374 -1.70 19.93 -37.50
N TYR A 375 -2.66 19.02 -37.29
CA TYR A 375 -2.50 17.62 -37.68
C TYR A 375 -2.44 17.46 -39.22
N LYS A 376 -1.47 16.67 -39.69
CA LYS A 376 -1.34 16.28 -41.09
C LYS A 376 -2.11 14.99 -41.33
N GLU A 377 -3.08 15.03 -42.24
CA GLU A 377 -3.92 13.88 -42.58
C GLU A 377 -3.10 12.61 -42.88
N GLY A 378 -3.54 11.46 -42.36
CA GLY A 378 -2.82 10.18 -42.45
C GLY A 378 -1.64 10.00 -41.49
N SER A 379 -1.28 10.99 -40.68
CA SER A 379 -0.18 10.88 -39.70
C SER A 379 -0.61 10.14 -38.42
N LEU A 380 0.34 9.73 -37.59
CA LEU A 380 0.05 9.04 -36.33
C LEU A 380 -0.74 9.95 -35.37
N ARG A 381 -1.88 9.46 -34.86
CA ARG A 381 -2.64 10.10 -33.77
C ARG A 381 -2.47 9.31 -32.48
N LEU A 382 -2.34 10.03 -31.37
CA LEU A 382 -2.07 9.46 -30.05
C LEU A 382 -3.10 9.92 -29.00
N PRO A 383 -3.25 9.16 -27.89
CA PRO A 383 -4.00 9.57 -26.71
C PRO A 383 -3.58 10.95 -26.18
N PRO A 384 -4.50 11.68 -25.51
CA PRO A 384 -4.20 12.98 -24.95
C PRO A 384 -3.21 12.90 -23.77
N PRO A 385 -2.56 14.01 -23.39
CA PRO A 385 -1.68 14.11 -22.24
C PRO A 385 -2.22 13.55 -20.92
N THR A 386 -3.54 13.59 -20.71
CA THR A 386 -4.20 13.06 -19.53
C THR A 386 -4.23 11.53 -19.46
N ALA A 387 -3.98 10.82 -20.58
CA ALA A 387 -3.94 9.36 -20.61
C ALA A 387 -2.54 8.81 -20.28
N ILE A 388 -2.47 7.77 -19.44
CA ILE A 388 -1.20 7.11 -19.07
C ILE A 388 -0.43 6.56 -20.28
N ALA A 389 -1.12 6.11 -21.34
CA ALA A 389 -0.48 5.69 -22.59
C ALA A 389 0.42 6.79 -23.18
N ASN A 390 -0.08 8.04 -23.20
CA ASN A 390 0.69 9.20 -23.64
C ASN A 390 1.90 9.46 -22.72
N ARG A 391 1.72 9.30 -21.41
CA ARG A 391 2.80 9.45 -20.41
C ARG A 391 3.91 8.42 -20.61
N LEU A 392 3.56 7.17 -20.89
CA LEU A 392 4.53 6.10 -21.16
C LEU A 392 5.31 6.37 -22.44
N MET A 393 4.62 6.75 -23.53
CA MET A 393 5.30 7.15 -24.77
C MET A 393 6.22 8.35 -24.55
N THR A 394 5.76 9.38 -23.83
CA THR A 394 6.58 10.54 -23.48
C THR A 394 7.83 10.11 -22.69
N ALA A 395 7.68 9.22 -21.70
CA ALA A 395 8.80 8.73 -20.90
C ALA A 395 9.83 7.96 -21.74
N VAL A 396 9.38 7.11 -22.67
CA VAL A 396 10.26 6.39 -23.61
C VAL A 396 11.01 7.38 -24.51
N ILE A 397 10.30 8.33 -25.12
CA ILE A 397 10.86 9.30 -26.08
C ILE A 397 11.79 10.31 -25.42
N GLU A 398 11.50 10.73 -24.19
CA GLU A 398 12.23 11.79 -23.51
C GLU A 398 13.35 11.31 -22.59
N GLY A 399 13.40 10.04 -22.16
CA GLY A 399 14.42 9.70 -21.16
C GLY A 399 14.60 8.27 -20.66
N TYR A 400 13.83 7.28 -21.10
CA TYR A 400 14.14 5.88 -20.77
C TYR A 400 15.14 5.24 -21.74
N ALA A 401 15.32 5.81 -22.94
CA ALA A 401 16.22 5.31 -23.99
C ALA A 401 17.57 6.05 -24.09
N THR A 402 17.88 6.96 -23.17
CA THR A 402 19.23 7.54 -23.08
C THR A 402 20.01 6.80 -22.00
N THR A 403 21.17 6.24 -22.32
CA THR A 403 22.10 5.55 -21.39
C THR A 403 22.69 6.44 -20.28
N ILE A 404 22.14 7.63 -20.08
CA ILE A 404 22.61 8.66 -19.17
C ILE A 404 21.51 8.89 -18.12
N PRO A 405 21.79 8.70 -16.82
CA PRO A 405 20.88 9.12 -15.77
C PRO A 405 20.64 10.63 -15.89
N LYS A 406 19.38 11.07 -15.94
CA LYS A 406 19.03 12.49 -15.89
C LYS A 406 19.34 13.05 -14.49
N ILE A 407 20.62 13.34 -14.22
CA ILE A 407 21.01 14.32 -13.22
C ILE A 407 20.70 15.66 -13.85
N VAL A 408 19.49 16.18 -13.62
CA VAL A 408 19.19 17.57 -13.92
C VAL A 408 19.96 18.41 -12.90
N SER A 409 21.15 18.85 -13.26
CA SER A 409 21.73 20.04 -12.64
C SER A 409 20.77 21.18 -12.95
N ALA A 410 20.07 21.68 -11.92
CA ALA A 410 19.21 22.85 -12.06
C ALA A 410 19.99 23.98 -12.76
N PRO A 411 19.37 24.74 -13.70
CA PRO A 411 20.01 25.90 -14.27
C PRO A 411 20.33 26.89 -13.15
N LYS A 412 21.60 27.32 -13.05
CA LYS A 412 22.01 28.43 -12.21
C LYS A 412 21.37 29.72 -12.74
N ASN A 413 20.11 29.98 -12.38
CA ASN A 413 19.56 31.32 -12.48
C ASN A 413 19.61 31.96 -11.09
N ASN A 414 20.50 32.94 -10.98
CA ASN A 414 20.53 33.89 -9.87
C ASN A 414 19.16 34.57 -9.75
N GLN A 415 18.70 34.70 -8.50
CA GLN A 415 17.53 35.42 -7.98
C GLN A 415 16.32 34.54 -7.60
N ALA A 416 16.42 33.91 -6.43
CA ALA A 416 15.25 33.65 -5.59
C ALA A 416 15.13 34.80 -4.56
N PRO A 417 13.92 35.33 -4.28
CA PRO A 417 13.73 36.32 -3.23
C PRO A 417 13.95 35.67 -1.85
N ALA A 418 14.57 36.43 -0.94
CA ALA A 418 14.95 35.96 0.39
C ALA A 418 13.73 35.48 1.21
N PRO A 419 13.87 34.40 2.00
CA PRO A 419 12.81 33.94 2.90
C PRO A 419 12.58 34.97 4.02
N ALA A 420 11.30 35.17 4.37
CA ALA A 420 10.89 36.03 5.48
C ALA A 420 11.43 35.53 6.84
N PRO A 421 11.76 36.42 7.79
CA PRO A 421 12.34 36.03 9.07
C PRO A 421 11.31 35.34 9.97
N VAL A 422 11.74 34.23 10.56
CA VAL A 422 10.99 33.46 11.58
C VAL A 422 11.18 34.14 12.96
N PRO A 423 10.16 34.22 13.84
CA PRO A 423 10.30 34.93 15.11
C PRO A 423 11.23 34.19 16.08
N SER A 424 12.13 34.94 16.72
CA SER A 424 13.07 34.48 17.74
C SER A 424 12.36 34.15 19.05
N TRP A 425 12.49 32.91 19.53
CA TRP A 425 12.24 32.57 20.93
C TRP A 425 13.52 32.80 21.73
N THR A 426 13.48 33.77 22.64
CA THR A 426 14.54 34.03 23.62
C THR A 426 14.56 32.94 24.68
N VAL A 427 15.67 32.21 24.79
CA VAL A 427 15.96 31.35 25.95
C VAL A 427 17.03 32.04 26.79
N SER A 428 16.69 32.29 28.05
CA SER A 428 17.52 32.94 29.05
C SER A 428 18.77 32.13 29.40
N THR A 429 19.89 32.83 29.50
CA THR A 429 21.22 32.37 29.89
C THR A 429 21.25 31.86 31.34
N ILE A 430 21.79 30.65 31.55
CA ILE A 430 22.46 30.28 32.81
C ILE A 430 23.86 29.79 32.44
N HIS A 431 24.86 30.47 33.00
CA HIS A 431 26.28 30.12 32.93
C HIS A 431 26.59 28.90 33.79
N LEU A 432 27.51 28.04 33.31
CA LEU A 432 28.65 27.54 34.10
C LEU A 432 29.68 26.85 33.18
N THR A 433 30.80 27.58 33.00
CA THR A 433 32.20 27.16 32.80
C THR A 433 32.49 25.67 33.11
N SER A 434 33.21 24.88 32.31
CA SER A 434 34.67 24.87 32.01
C SER A 434 34.93 23.52 31.28
N ILE A 435 35.72 23.33 30.21
CA ILE A 435 37.18 23.02 30.18
C ILE A 435 37.57 22.71 28.70
N VAL A 436 38.58 23.45 28.22
CA VAL A 436 39.74 23.19 27.32
C VAL A 436 39.70 22.11 26.19
N PRO A 437 40.21 22.43 24.97
CA PRO A 437 40.24 21.56 23.77
C PRO A 437 41.61 20.88 23.51
N ILE A 438 41.64 19.83 22.68
CA ILE A 438 42.85 19.21 22.09
C ILE A 438 42.65 18.99 20.56
N PRO A 439 43.69 19.17 19.70
CA PRO A 439 43.59 19.44 18.25
C PRO A 439 43.92 18.21 17.35
N PRO A 440 43.88 18.33 15.99
CA PRO A 440 43.94 17.19 15.08
C PRO A 440 45.38 16.85 14.63
N CYS A 441 45.65 15.56 14.35
CA CYS A 441 46.92 15.09 13.79
C CYS A 441 46.85 14.82 12.29
N ALA A 442 47.96 15.17 11.64
CA ALA A 442 48.23 15.20 10.22
C ALA A 442 48.76 13.87 9.65
N ALA A 443 48.86 13.87 8.33
CA ALA A 443 49.38 12.82 7.45
C ALA A 443 50.86 12.46 7.68
N ASN A 444 51.25 11.28 7.18
CA ASN A 444 52.58 11.07 6.60
C ASN A 444 52.58 9.88 5.61
N GLU A 445 53.16 10.13 4.44
CA GLU A 445 53.61 9.15 3.45
C GLU A 445 54.97 8.56 3.86
N ALA A 446 55.26 7.32 3.44
CA ALA A 446 56.63 6.88 3.16
C ALA A 446 56.64 5.66 2.21
N SER A 447 57.57 5.71 1.27
CA SER A 447 57.88 4.82 0.16
C SER A 447 58.81 3.66 0.53
N VAL A 448 58.78 2.55 -0.22
CA VAL A 448 59.95 1.70 -0.53
C VAL A 448 59.73 0.98 -1.87
N ALA A 449 60.75 1.01 -2.74
CA ALA A 449 60.90 0.24 -3.97
C ALA A 449 61.89 -0.93 -3.76
N ASP A 450 61.76 -2.07 -4.47
CA ASP A 450 62.77 -2.56 -5.45
C ASP A 450 62.61 -4.02 -5.94
N ASN A 451 62.91 -4.19 -7.24
CA ASN A 451 63.67 -5.26 -7.95
C ASN A 451 63.12 -6.68 -8.31
N LEU A 452 62.83 -6.82 -9.64
CA LEU A 452 63.35 -7.80 -10.66
C LEU A 452 62.93 -9.30 -10.66
N PRO A 453 63.03 -10.08 -11.78
CA PRO A 453 63.43 -9.78 -13.18
C PRO A 453 62.49 -10.34 -14.31
N ARG A 454 62.88 -10.08 -15.58
CA ARG A 454 62.22 -10.44 -16.86
C ARG A 454 62.94 -11.57 -17.66
N ARG A 455 62.17 -12.23 -18.56
CA ARG A 455 62.47 -12.91 -19.88
C ARG A 455 62.92 -14.40 -19.87
N PRO A 456 62.74 -15.20 -20.97
CA PRO A 456 62.61 -14.84 -22.41
C PRO A 456 61.51 -15.58 -23.23
N ALA A 457 61.57 -15.49 -24.57
CA ALA A 457 60.49 -15.73 -25.54
C ALA A 457 60.67 -16.95 -26.50
N SER A 458 59.53 -17.53 -26.91
CA SER A 458 59.21 -18.27 -28.17
C SER A 458 59.85 -19.66 -28.41
N PRO A 459 59.22 -20.62 -29.16
CA PRO A 459 58.71 -20.48 -30.54
C PRO A 459 57.30 -21.09 -30.84
N ARG A 460 56.73 -20.73 -32.02
CA ARG A 460 55.49 -21.28 -32.62
C ARG A 460 55.74 -22.64 -33.31
N PRO A 461 54.69 -23.49 -33.47
CA PRO A 461 54.17 -23.70 -34.83
C PRO A 461 52.64 -23.92 -35.00
N ARG A 462 52.15 -23.43 -36.14
CA ARG A 462 51.06 -23.80 -37.09
C ARG A 462 49.70 -24.40 -36.63
N ASP A 463 48.66 -23.65 -36.99
CA ASP A 463 47.37 -23.99 -37.64
C ASP A 463 46.56 -25.21 -37.20
N GLU A 464 45.40 -24.95 -36.56
CA GLU A 464 44.11 -25.55 -36.95
C GLU A 464 42.91 -24.74 -36.38
N LEU A 465 41.94 -24.43 -37.23
CA LEU A 465 40.73 -23.69 -36.91
C LEU A 465 39.77 -24.52 -36.05
N VAL A 466 39.53 -24.12 -34.79
CA VAL A 466 38.32 -24.49 -34.05
C VAL A 466 37.79 -23.25 -33.32
N ARG A 467 36.61 -22.76 -33.74
CA ARG A 467 35.88 -21.67 -33.07
C ARG A 467 35.54 -22.08 -31.63
N LYS A 468 36.26 -21.54 -30.64
CA LYS A 468 35.91 -21.66 -29.22
C LYS A 468 34.64 -20.86 -28.94
N ARG A 469 33.60 -21.53 -28.41
CA ARG A 469 32.46 -20.91 -27.73
C ARG A 469 32.98 -20.02 -26.58
N PRO A 470 32.34 -18.88 -26.27
CA PRO A 470 32.72 -18.10 -25.09
C PRO A 470 32.47 -18.95 -23.84
N LEU A 471 33.49 -19.05 -22.97
CA LEU A 471 33.41 -19.72 -21.67
C LEU A 471 32.31 -19.06 -20.81
N PRO A 472 31.28 -19.80 -20.35
CA PRO A 472 30.50 -19.35 -19.22
C PRO A 472 31.29 -19.65 -17.92
N THR A 473 30.92 -18.98 -16.83
CA THR A 473 31.17 -19.45 -15.44
C THR A 473 32.61 -19.44 -14.90
N MET A 474 33.14 -18.25 -14.57
CA MET A 474 34.10 -18.12 -13.45
C MET A 474 33.66 -17.08 -12.41
N TYR A 475 33.00 -15.98 -12.81
CA TYR A 475 32.49 -14.97 -11.87
C TYR A 475 31.35 -15.49 -10.98
N HIS A 476 30.50 -16.40 -11.48
CA HIS A 476 29.41 -16.99 -10.68
C HIS A 476 29.90 -17.98 -9.62
N LEU A 477 30.96 -18.74 -9.89
CA LEU A 477 31.52 -19.66 -8.91
C LEU A 477 32.27 -18.91 -7.81
N ALA A 478 33.09 -17.90 -8.16
CA ALA A 478 33.77 -17.07 -7.16
C ALA A 478 32.78 -16.27 -6.31
N LYS A 479 31.73 -15.69 -6.92
CA LYS A 479 30.63 -15.04 -6.20
C LYS A 479 29.84 -16.04 -5.36
N GLY A 480 29.57 -17.24 -5.87
CA GLY A 480 28.90 -18.30 -5.13
C GLY A 480 29.72 -18.79 -3.93
N LEU A 481 31.03 -18.99 -4.10
CA LEU A 481 31.95 -19.36 -3.03
C LEU A 481 32.09 -18.24 -2.00
N TYR A 482 32.16 -16.98 -2.46
CA TYR A 482 32.21 -15.81 -1.57
C TYR A 482 30.92 -15.68 -0.76
N LEU A 483 29.75 -15.81 -1.39
CA LEU A 483 28.46 -15.80 -0.71
C LEU A 483 28.32 -16.98 0.25
N LEU A 484 28.76 -18.18 -0.13
CA LEU A 484 28.77 -19.34 0.76
C LEU A 484 29.72 -19.13 1.95
N ALA A 485 30.93 -18.62 1.69
CA ALA A 485 31.96 -18.38 2.71
C ALA A 485 31.65 -17.20 3.65
N THR A 486 30.81 -16.25 3.21
CA THR A 486 30.38 -15.11 4.02
C THR A 486 28.96 -15.24 4.58
N SER A 487 28.24 -16.32 4.21
CA SER A 487 26.90 -16.58 4.71
C SER A 487 26.91 -16.88 6.21
N LYS A 488 25.91 -16.36 6.92
CA LYS A 488 25.66 -16.69 8.33
C LYS A 488 24.30 -17.34 8.46
N GLU A 489 24.13 -18.07 9.53
CA GLU A 489 22.86 -18.72 9.87
C GLU A 489 21.84 -17.67 10.30
N GLU A 490 20.63 -17.71 9.72
CA GLU A 490 19.47 -16.93 10.12
C GLU A 490 18.44 -17.84 10.80
N TYR A 491 18.05 -17.45 12.02
CA TYR A 491 17.02 -18.13 12.80
C TYR A 491 15.82 -17.20 12.99
N SER A 492 14.61 -17.72 12.79
CA SER A 492 13.36 -16.98 13.00
C SER A 492 12.82 -17.21 14.41
N VAL A 493 12.48 -16.12 15.10
CA VAL A 493 11.92 -16.10 16.45
C VAL A 493 10.57 -15.41 16.40
N ILE A 494 9.53 -16.03 16.96
CA ILE A 494 8.20 -15.43 17.01
C ILE A 494 7.85 -14.93 18.41
N LEU A 495 7.31 -13.72 18.52
CA LEU A 495 6.80 -13.14 19.75
C LEU A 495 5.30 -13.37 19.85
N LEU A 496 4.87 -14.11 20.87
CA LEU A 496 3.47 -14.46 21.14
C LEU A 496 3.05 -14.00 22.55
N GLY A 497 1.75 -13.98 22.81
CA GLY A 497 1.17 -13.55 24.09
C GLY A 497 -0.08 -12.69 23.90
N LEU A 498 -0.84 -12.49 24.98
CA LEU A 498 -2.09 -11.71 24.95
C LEU A 498 -1.86 -10.26 24.49
N ASP A 499 -2.93 -9.60 24.06
CA ASP A 499 -2.93 -8.16 23.82
C ASP A 499 -2.52 -7.40 25.10
N ASN A 500 -1.80 -6.28 24.90
CA ASN A 500 -1.21 -5.47 25.96
C ASN A 500 -0.11 -6.15 26.82
N ALA A 501 0.31 -7.38 26.50
CA ALA A 501 1.40 -8.06 27.20
C ALA A 501 2.77 -7.37 27.05
N GLY A 502 2.93 -6.47 26.08
CA GLY A 502 4.17 -5.71 25.84
C GLY A 502 5.12 -6.31 24.81
N LYS A 503 4.61 -7.14 23.87
CA LYS A 503 5.40 -7.75 22.78
C LYS A 503 6.12 -6.72 21.91
N THR A 504 5.38 -5.72 21.41
CA THR A 504 5.93 -4.68 20.55
C THR A 504 6.91 -3.79 21.29
N THR A 505 6.63 -3.47 22.56
CA THR A 505 7.56 -2.73 23.42
C THR A 505 8.88 -3.50 23.60
N PHE A 506 8.80 -4.81 23.86
CA PHE A 506 9.97 -5.68 23.94
C PHE A 506 10.73 -5.71 22.61
N HIS A 507 10.03 -5.80 21.48
CA HIS A 507 10.64 -5.80 20.15
C HIS A 507 11.37 -4.50 19.83
N GLU A 508 10.79 -3.35 20.15
CA GLU A 508 11.43 -2.04 19.99
C GLU A 508 12.69 -1.91 20.88
N GLN A 509 12.66 -2.50 22.06
CA GLN A 509 13.81 -2.51 22.95
C GLN A 509 14.95 -3.40 22.45
N VAL A 510 14.61 -4.56 21.86
CA VAL A 510 15.59 -5.41 21.16
C VAL A 510 16.22 -4.63 19.99
N LYS A 511 15.42 -3.89 19.21
CA LYS A 511 15.95 -3.06 18.11
C LYS A 511 16.94 -2.01 18.62
N SER A 512 16.61 -1.33 19.71
CA SER A 512 17.49 -0.33 20.33
C SER A 512 18.83 -0.92 20.77
N PHE A 513 18.84 -2.12 21.34
CA PHE A 513 20.07 -2.75 21.82
C PHE A 513 20.92 -3.41 20.73
N PHE A 514 20.30 -3.97 19.67
CA PHE A 514 21.00 -4.89 18.76
C PHE A 514 21.01 -4.45 17.28
N LEU A 515 20.28 -3.40 16.87
CA LEU A 515 20.45 -2.84 15.54
C LEU A 515 21.69 -1.93 15.49
N PRO A 516 22.46 -1.91 14.39
CA PRO A 516 23.65 -1.07 14.26
C PRO A 516 23.39 0.43 14.46
N SER A 517 22.17 0.90 14.16
CA SER A 517 21.78 2.29 14.30
C SER A 517 21.39 2.69 15.73
N HIS A 518 21.30 1.73 16.67
CA HIS A 518 20.86 1.94 18.06
C HIS A 518 19.70 2.94 18.20
N PRO A 519 18.57 2.72 17.52
CA PRO A 519 17.47 3.67 17.53
C PRO A 519 16.88 3.80 18.94
N ASP A 520 16.38 4.99 19.26
CA ASP A 520 15.60 5.18 20.49
C ASP A 520 14.35 4.29 20.44
N PRO A 521 14.04 3.55 21.52
CA PRO A 521 12.91 2.63 21.53
C PRO A 521 11.58 3.40 21.48
N LYS A 522 10.70 3.03 20.54
CA LYS A 522 9.37 3.64 20.44
C LYS A 522 8.42 3.01 21.46
N LEU A 523 8.51 3.46 22.72
CA LEU A 523 7.79 2.86 23.85
C LEU A 523 6.27 3.16 23.88
N LYS A 524 5.81 4.21 23.16
CA LYS A 524 4.38 4.49 22.97
C LYS A 524 3.84 3.71 21.79
N THR A 525 3.44 2.47 22.05
CA THR A 525 2.95 1.53 21.03
C THR A 525 1.43 1.44 21.02
N VAL A 526 0.82 1.37 19.84
CA VAL A 526 -0.58 0.96 19.65
C VAL A 526 -0.67 -0.55 19.47
N PRO A 527 -1.84 -1.20 19.68
CA PRO A 527 -1.98 -2.64 19.41
C PRO A 527 -1.57 -2.98 17.97
N THR A 528 -0.68 -3.96 17.82
CA THR A 528 -0.18 -4.37 16.50
C THR A 528 -1.28 -5.00 15.67
N VAL A 529 -1.53 -4.40 14.50
CA VAL A 529 -2.40 -4.94 13.46
C VAL A 529 -1.50 -5.57 12.39
N GLY A 530 -1.62 -6.89 12.20
CA GLY A 530 -0.73 -7.65 11.30
C GLY A 530 0.56 -8.11 11.99
N GLN A 531 1.72 -7.79 11.41
CA GLN A 531 3.04 -8.22 11.88
C GLN A 531 4.08 -7.08 11.77
N ASN A 532 5.07 -7.09 12.66
CA ASN A 532 6.28 -6.26 12.57
C ASN A 532 7.51 -7.19 12.56
N VAL A 533 8.46 -6.96 11.66
CA VAL A 533 9.60 -7.86 11.45
C VAL A 533 10.90 -7.08 11.50
N SER A 534 11.87 -7.58 12.25
CA SER A 534 13.25 -7.07 12.18
C SER A 534 14.26 -8.20 12.24
N THR A 535 15.34 -8.05 11.50
CA THR A 535 16.51 -8.93 11.64
C THR A 535 17.57 -8.20 12.45
N ILE A 536 17.96 -8.75 13.60
CA ILE A 536 19.12 -8.27 14.37
C ILE A 536 20.36 -9.06 13.99
N THR A 537 21.52 -8.39 13.96
CA THR A 537 22.81 -9.00 13.65
C THR A 537 23.56 -9.32 14.92
N LEU A 538 23.75 -10.61 15.20
CA LEU A 538 24.62 -11.09 16.28
C LEU A 538 25.99 -11.48 15.70
N PRO A 539 27.02 -11.66 16.54
CA PRO A 539 28.37 -12.00 16.06
C PRO A 539 28.39 -13.26 15.16
N ASP A 540 27.65 -14.31 15.53
CA ASP A 540 27.67 -15.62 14.88
C ASP A 540 26.39 -15.98 14.10
N MET A 541 25.32 -15.19 14.18
CA MET A 541 24.04 -15.49 13.50
C MET A 541 23.20 -14.22 13.26
N TYR A 542 22.15 -14.37 12.47
CA TYR A 542 21.04 -13.41 12.37
C TYR A 542 19.83 -13.94 13.12
N LEU A 543 19.17 -13.09 13.91
CA LEU A 543 17.86 -13.42 14.49
C LEU A 543 16.78 -12.57 13.83
N LYS A 544 15.87 -13.22 13.11
CA LYS A 544 14.69 -12.60 12.50
C LYS A 544 13.52 -12.69 13.46
N ILE A 545 13.14 -11.57 14.06
CA ILE A 545 12.11 -11.49 15.09
C ILE A 545 10.80 -11.04 14.44
N TRP A 546 9.75 -11.83 14.65
CA TRP A 546 8.39 -11.61 14.18
C TRP A 546 7.51 -11.23 15.39
N ASP A 547 7.12 -9.95 15.48
CA ASP A 547 6.15 -9.46 16.44
C ASP A 547 4.74 -9.53 15.83
N VAL A 548 3.89 -10.38 16.40
CA VAL A 548 2.55 -10.68 15.88
C VAL A 548 1.48 -10.14 16.83
N GLY A 549 0.38 -9.63 16.28
CA GLY A 549 -0.74 -9.10 17.06
C GLY A 549 -1.31 -10.10 18.08
N GLY A 550 -1.55 -9.64 19.31
CA GLY A 550 -2.06 -10.46 20.42
C GLY A 550 -3.58 -10.43 20.63
N GLN A 551 -4.30 -9.61 19.87
CA GLN A 551 -5.76 -9.51 19.98
C GLN A 551 -6.41 -10.83 19.57
N HIS A 552 -7.47 -11.23 20.27
CA HIS A 552 -8.15 -12.51 20.05
C HIS A 552 -8.47 -12.81 18.57
N SER A 553 -8.93 -11.81 17.81
CA SER A 553 -9.22 -11.93 16.37
C SER A 553 -8.01 -12.24 15.49
N LEU A 554 -6.80 -11.84 15.92
CA LEU A 554 -5.55 -12.00 15.18
C LEU A 554 -4.78 -13.27 15.55
N ARG A 555 -5.09 -13.92 16.68
CA ARG A 555 -4.38 -15.13 17.16
C ARG A 555 -4.48 -16.30 16.18
N ARG A 556 -5.53 -16.36 15.36
CA ARG A 556 -5.69 -17.36 14.28
C ARG A 556 -4.55 -17.33 13.26
N LEU A 557 -3.86 -16.19 13.11
CA LEU A 557 -2.74 -16.04 12.19
C LEU A 557 -1.43 -16.62 12.74
N TRP A 558 -1.33 -16.90 14.04
CA TRP A 558 -0.09 -17.40 14.66
C TRP A 558 0.37 -18.72 14.05
N GLN A 559 -0.59 -19.59 13.71
CA GLN A 559 -0.34 -20.89 13.09
C GLN A 559 0.46 -20.79 11.78
N SER A 560 0.25 -19.72 11.00
CA SER A 560 0.98 -19.49 9.74
C SER A 560 2.49 -19.27 9.91
N TYR A 561 2.97 -19.08 11.14
CA TYR A 561 4.38 -18.84 11.42
C TYR A 561 5.09 -20.03 12.08
N TYR A 562 4.35 -21.00 12.64
CA TYR A 562 4.93 -22.08 13.46
C TYR A 562 5.91 -22.94 12.67
N ALA A 563 5.57 -23.31 11.43
CA ALA A 563 6.47 -24.04 10.53
C ALA A 563 7.87 -23.40 10.39
N SER A 564 7.92 -22.07 10.40
CA SER A 564 9.16 -21.28 10.20
C SER A 564 9.85 -20.87 11.49
N ALA A 565 9.22 -21.08 12.65
CA ALA A 565 9.74 -20.66 13.94
C ALA A 565 10.85 -21.61 14.44
N HIS A 566 11.99 -21.02 14.80
CA HIS A 566 13.11 -21.74 15.42
C HIS A 566 13.10 -21.58 16.94
N ALA A 567 12.43 -20.55 17.47
CA ALA A 567 12.11 -20.34 18.88
C ALA A 567 10.83 -19.54 19.02
N ILE A 568 10.12 -19.75 20.13
CA ILE A 568 8.94 -18.97 20.54
C ILE A 568 9.30 -18.17 21.79
N VAL A 569 8.98 -16.88 21.79
CA VAL A 569 9.04 -16.03 22.98
C VAL A 569 7.60 -15.66 23.36
N PHE A 570 7.11 -16.22 24.45
CA PHE A 570 5.77 -15.99 24.95
C PHE A 570 5.79 -14.95 26.08
N ILE A 571 5.14 -13.81 25.87
CA ILE A 571 5.19 -12.66 26.78
C ILE A 571 3.92 -12.59 27.61
N ILE A 572 4.09 -12.58 28.93
CA ILE A 572 3.02 -12.53 29.92
C ILE A 572 3.04 -11.16 30.61
N ASP A 573 1.87 -10.52 30.70
CA ASP A 573 1.70 -9.34 31.54
C ASP A 573 1.60 -9.77 33.01
N SER A 574 2.65 -9.51 33.78
CA SER A 574 2.69 -9.94 35.19
C SER A 574 1.69 -9.16 36.08
N THR A 575 1.06 -8.09 35.58
CA THR A 575 0.06 -7.31 36.33
C THR A 575 -1.38 -7.71 36.03
N ASP A 576 -1.59 -8.61 35.06
CA ASP A 576 -2.91 -8.92 34.51
C ASP A 576 -3.29 -10.40 34.69
N ILE A 577 -2.56 -11.11 35.55
CA ILE A 577 -2.71 -12.54 35.82
C ILE A 577 -3.13 -12.84 37.27
N GLY A 578 -3.75 -11.86 37.94
CA GLY A 578 -4.28 -12.03 39.28
C GLY A 578 -3.21 -12.28 40.34
N ASP A 579 -3.43 -13.27 41.21
CA ASP A 579 -2.48 -13.69 42.25
C ASP A 579 -1.43 -14.72 41.75
N GLY A 580 -1.56 -15.15 40.50
CA GLY A 580 -0.74 -16.17 39.87
C GLY A 580 -1.12 -17.61 40.26
N ASN A 581 -2.27 -17.84 40.90
CA ASN A 581 -2.73 -19.16 41.32
C ASN A 581 -4.00 -19.60 40.59
N LEU A 582 -3.87 -20.64 39.74
CA LEU A 582 -4.97 -21.20 38.96
C LEU A 582 -6.16 -21.75 39.78
N GLU A 583 -5.97 -22.06 41.07
CA GLU A 583 -7.02 -22.66 41.92
C GLU A 583 -7.94 -21.62 42.59
N HIS A 584 -7.55 -20.34 42.60
CA HIS A 584 -8.27 -19.27 43.29
C HIS A 584 -8.57 -18.06 42.40
N ASP A 585 -8.33 -18.17 41.09
CA ASP A 585 -8.44 -17.03 40.18
C ASP A 585 -9.89 -16.51 40.10
N SER A 586 -10.11 -15.34 40.67
CA SER A 586 -11.35 -14.56 40.60
C SER A 586 -11.10 -13.17 40.01
N SER A 587 -9.86 -12.87 39.56
CA SER A 587 -9.47 -11.58 39.01
C SER A 587 -8.28 -11.69 38.06
N GLY A 588 -8.45 -11.28 36.80
CA GLY A 588 -7.38 -11.23 35.79
C GLY A 588 -7.64 -12.14 34.60
N ARG A 589 -6.62 -12.30 33.76
CA ARG A 589 -6.64 -13.10 32.51
C ARG A 589 -5.70 -14.30 32.56
N LEU A 590 -5.40 -14.83 33.75
CA LEU A 590 -4.47 -15.95 33.92
C LEU A 590 -4.97 -17.21 33.18
N GLU A 591 -6.26 -17.53 33.31
CA GLU A 591 -6.87 -18.67 32.61
C GLU A 591 -6.84 -18.50 31.09
N GLU A 592 -7.13 -17.30 30.57
CA GLU A 592 -6.99 -17.01 29.14
C GLU A 592 -5.54 -17.19 28.68
N CYS A 593 -4.58 -16.68 29.45
CA CYS A 593 -3.17 -16.84 29.17
C CYS A 593 -2.74 -18.31 29.14
N ARG A 594 -3.26 -19.13 30.07
CA ARG A 594 -3.04 -20.59 30.14
C ARG A 594 -3.55 -21.28 28.89
N LEU A 595 -4.82 -21.07 28.54
CA LEU A 595 -5.46 -21.70 27.39
C LEU A 595 -4.74 -21.34 26.08
N VAL A 596 -4.33 -20.08 25.93
CA VAL A 596 -3.59 -19.63 24.75
C VAL A 596 -2.20 -20.25 24.68
N LEU A 597 -1.49 -20.35 25.81
CA LEU A 597 -0.18 -21.00 25.84
C LEU A 597 -0.30 -22.50 25.55
N GLU A 598 -1.32 -23.17 26.10
CA GLU A 598 -1.61 -24.58 25.80
C GLU A 598 -1.92 -24.83 24.32
N ASP A 599 -2.73 -23.97 23.69
CA ASP A 599 -3.04 -24.06 22.26
C ASP A 599 -1.78 -23.95 21.39
N VAL A 600 -0.87 -23.02 21.73
CA VAL A 600 0.42 -22.87 21.05
C VAL A 600 1.27 -24.14 21.17
N LEU A 601 1.34 -24.74 22.36
CA LEU A 601 2.19 -25.92 22.63
C LEU A 601 1.60 -27.23 22.09
N GLN A 602 0.28 -27.31 21.93
CA GLN A 602 -0.39 -28.50 21.38
C GLN A 602 -0.34 -28.56 19.86
N HIS A 603 0.03 -27.48 19.18
CA HIS A 603 0.12 -27.46 17.74
C HIS A 603 1.29 -28.32 17.24
N SER A 604 1.06 -29.22 16.28
CA SER A 604 2.09 -30.14 15.78
C SER A 604 3.32 -29.44 15.24
N GLU A 605 3.15 -28.28 14.58
CA GLU A 605 4.27 -27.51 14.04
C GLU A 605 5.14 -26.81 15.10
N THR A 606 4.73 -26.72 16.36
CA THR A 606 5.56 -26.17 17.46
C THR A 606 6.32 -27.26 18.21
N GLU A 607 6.13 -28.54 17.84
CA GLU A 607 6.86 -29.66 18.41
C GLU A 607 8.38 -29.47 18.29
N GLY A 608 9.07 -29.67 19.41
CA GLY A 608 10.51 -29.52 19.53
C GLY A 608 11.03 -28.07 19.42
N VAL A 609 10.17 -27.06 19.32
CA VAL A 609 10.59 -25.64 19.29
C VAL A 609 10.86 -25.15 20.71
N PRO A 610 12.02 -24.55 21.02
CA PRO A 610 12.31 -24.00 22.34
C PRO A 610 11.40 -22.80 22.66
N VAL A 611 10.91 -22.74 23.90
CA VAL A 611 9.94 -21.73 24.34
C VAL A 611 10.49 -20.91 25.50
N LEU A 612 10.71 -19.61 25.29
CA LEU A 612 11.04 -18.66 26.33
C LEU A 612 9.78 -17.95 26.82
N VAL A 613 9.46 -18.08 28.10
CA VAL A 613 8.38 -17.30 28.72
C VAL A 613 8.99 -16.06 29.37
N LEU A 614 8.48 -14.88 29.02
CA LEU A 614 8.88 -13.62 29.62
C LEU A 614 7.78 -13.09 30.54
N ALA A 615 8.07 -13.04 31.83
CA ALA A 615 7.26 -12.34 32.81
C ALA A 615 7.54 -10.84 32.69
N ASN A 616 6.70 -10.12 31.94
CA ASN A 616 6.89 -8.71 31.61
C ASN A 616 6.20 -7.79 32.62
N LYS A 617 6.58 -6.50 32.61
CA LYS A 617 6.11 -5.45 33.53
C LYS A 617 6.55 -5.65 34.98
N GLN A 618 7.71 -6.27 35.18
CA GLN A 618 8.33 -6.46 36.50
C GLN A 618 8.84 -5.14 37.13
N ASP A 619 8.75 -4.03 36.40
CA ASP A 619 8.97 -2.68 36.93
C ASP A 619 7.80 -2.14 37.77
N ARG A 620 6.63 -2.79 37.73
CA ARG A 620 5.45 -2.34 38.46
C ARG A 620 5.35 -3.00 39.84
N GLU A 621 4.87 -2.25 40.83
CA GLU A 621 4.70 -2.75 42.21
C GLU A 621 3.61 -3.80 42.34
N ASP A 622 2.59 -3.75 41.48
CA ASP A 622 1.46 -4.70 41.44
C ASP A 622 1.74 -5.94 40.57
N CYS A 623 3.01 -6.20 40.20
CA CYS A 623 3.36 -7.36 39.41
C CYS A 623 3.41 -8.65 40.24
N VAL A 624 3.02 -9.76 39.61
CA VAL A 624 3.20 -11.10 40.16
C VAL A 624 4.67 -11.51 40.04
N GLU A 625 5.22 -12.04 41.14
CA GLU A 625 6.58 -12.56 41.19
C GLU A 625 6.80 -13.68 40.17
N VAL A 626 7.95 -13.67 39.49
CA VAL A 626 8.29 -14.67 38.46
C VAL A 626 8.18 -16.10 38.96
N VAL A 627 8.50 -16.36 40.23
CA VAL A 627 8.40 -17.70 40.84
C VAL A 627 6.95 -18.20 40.82
N ARG A 628 5.97 -17.33 41.05
CA ARG A 628 4.55 -17.69 40.99
C ARG A 628 4.09 -17.96 39.57
N ILE A 629 4.52 -17.16 38.59
CA ILE A 629 4.24 -17.41 37.17
C ILE A 629 4.82 -18.76 36.75
N LYS A 630 6.04 -19.05 37.21
CA LYS A 630 6.72 -20.31 36.92
C LYS A 630 5.99 -21.50 37.53
N GLU A 631 5.75 -21.53 38.83
CA GLU A 631 5.14 -22.69 39.51
C GLU A 631 3.63 -22.79 39.28
N GLY A 632 2.94 -21.65 39.22
CA GLY A 632 1.48 -21.56 39.14
C GLY A 632 0.90 -21.66 37.73
N LEU A 633 1.67 -21.31 36.68
CA LEU A 633 1.22 -21.35 35.29
C LEU A 633 2.11 -22.24 34.43
N VAL A 634 3.38 -21.85 34.26
CA VAL A 634 4.27 -22.46 33.26
C VAL A 634 4.51 -23.94 33.60
N LYS A 635 4.80 -24.26 34.86
CA LYS A 635 5.00 -25.64 35.28
C LYS A 635 3.77 -26.50 35.05
N LYS A 636 2.58 -26.02 35.43
CA LYS A 636 1.31 -26.74 35.22
C LYS A 636 1.02 -26.98 33.73
N VAL A 637 1.30 -26.00 32.87
CA VAL A 637 1.15 -26.15 31.42
C VAL A 637 2.16 -27.13 30.83
N PHE A 638 3.43 -27.07 31.26
CA PHE A 638 4.52 -27.87 30.69
C PHE A 638 4.64 -29.29 31.27
N GLU A 639 4.10 -29.54 32.47
CA GLU A 639 4.05 -30.87 33.12
C GLU A 639 2.73 -31.61 32.89
N GLY A 640 1.71 -30.95 32.33
CA GLY A 640 0.43 -31.58 32.01
C GLY A 640 0.53 -32.67 30.94
N GLU A 641 -0.42 -33.61 30.91
CA GLU A 641 -0.49 -34.72 29.94
C GLU A 641 -0.44 -34.27 28.46
N LYS A 642 -0.66 -32.97 28.19
CA LYS A 642 -0.72 -32.35 26.87
C LYS A 642 0.57 -31.67 26.39
N ALA A 643 1.67 -31.71 27.17
CA ALA A 643 2.92 -30.97 26.88
C ALA A 643 4.15 -31.85 26.60
N SER A 644 3.94 -33.12 26.25
CA SER A 644 5.00 -34.13 26.00
C SER A 644 5.96 -33.81 24.83
N SER A 645 5.76 -32.71 24.11
CA SER A 645 6.46 -32.31 22.88
C SER A 645 7.54 -31.23 23.06
N ILE A 646 7.75 -30.72 24.30
CA ILE A 646 8.62 -29.57 24.55
C ILE A 646 10.03 -30.00 24.94
N ARG A 647 11.02 -29.47 24.21
CA ARG A 647 12.43 -29.83 24.40
C ARG A 647 13.18 -28.96 25.42
N ASP A 648 12.85 -27.66 25.49
CA ASP A 648 13.54 -26.71 26.38
C ASP A 648 12.65 -25.50 26.66
N SER A 649 12.55 -25.09 27.93
CA SER A 649 11.80 -23.91 28.33
C SER A 649 12.43 -23.17 29.50
N ARG A 650 12.17 -21.87 29.57
CA ARG A 650 12.63 -21.03 30.69
C ARG A 650 11.66 -19.88 30.93
N VAL A 651 11.58 -19.44 32.18
CA VAL A 651 10.88 -18.20 32.56
C VAL A 651 11.92 -17.16 32.97
N LEU A 652 11.85 -15.95 32.41
CA LEU A 652 12.72 -14.83 32.78
C LEU A 652 11.90 -13.58 33.15
N PRO A 653 12.32 -12.81 34.18
CA PRO A 653 11.80 -11.47 34.43
C PRO A 653 12.23 -10.52 33.30
N VAL A 654 11.33 -9.65 32.88
CA VAL A 654 11.66 -8.54 31.99
C VAL A 654 10.84 -7.30 32.33
N SER A 655 11.41 -6.13 32.07
CA SER A 655 10.66 -4.89 31.92
C SER A 655 10.93 -4.37 30.52
N ALA A 656 9.98 -4.59 29.61
CA ALA A 656 10.07 -4.10 28.24
C ALA A 656 10.15 -2.57 28.18
N LEU A 657 9.58 -1.87 29.17
CA LEU A 657 9.59 -0.41 29.25
C LEU A 657 10.98 0.14 29.59
N THR A 658 11.70 -0.48 30.52
CA THR A 658 13.04 -0.04 30.95
C THR A 658 14.18 -0.72 30.18
N GLY A 659 13.87 -1.85 29.52
CA GLY A 659 14.83 -2.72 28.84
C GLY A 659 15.60 -3.68 29.75
N THR A 660 15.28 -3.73 31.04
CA THR A 660 15.83 -4.71 31.98
C THR A 660 15.45 -6.14 31.58
N GLY A 661 16.42 -7.05 31.45
CA GLY A 661 16.20 -8.46 31.11
C GLY A 661 16.16 -8.77 29.61
N VAL A 662 16.18 -7.76 28.73
CA VAL A 662 16.04 -7.95 27.28
C VAL A 662 17.27 -8.61 26.66
N LYS A 663 18.47 -8.27 27.11
CA LYS A 663 19.72 -8.86 26.58
C LYS A 663 19.84 -10.33 26.97
N GLU A 664 19.46 -10.66 28.21
CA GLU A 664 19.42 -12.01 28.75
C GLU A 664 18.42 -12.89 27.99
N ALA A 665 17.25 -12.33 27.65
CA ALA A 665 16.25 -13.00 26.82
C ALA A 665 16.80 -13.33 25.43
N VAL A 666 17.43 -12.36 24.75
CA VAL A 666 18.03 -12.56 23.42
C VAL A 666 19.17 -13.60 23.46
N GLU A 667 20.03 -13.54 24.49
CA GLU A 667 21.14 -14.49 24.63
C GLU A 667 20.63 -15.92 24.90
N TRP A 668 19.57 -16.08 25.69
CA TRP A 668 18.93 -17.39 25.87
C TRP A 668 18.42 -17.95 24.54
N VAL A 669 17.66 -17.15 23.78
CA VAL A 669 17.13 -17.56 22.47
C VAL A 669 18.27 -17.95 21.52
N ARG A 670 19.31 -17.11 21.42
CA ARG A 670 20.52 -17.36 20.61
C ARG A 670 21.16 -18.71 20.96
N SER A 671 21.32 -19.01 22.25
CA SER A 671 21.89 -20.28 22.69
C SER A 671 21.00 -21.47 22.32
N ARG A 672 19.68 -21.35 22.45
CA ARG A 672 18.74 -22.47 22.25
C ARG A 672 18.48 -22.79 20.79
N VAL A 673 18.37 -21.80 19.92
CA VAL A 673 18.20 -22.06 18.48
C VAL A 673 19.43 -22.76 17.90
N LYS A 674 20.63 -22.40 18.37
CA LYS A 674 21.89 -23.06 17.98
C LYS A 674 21.96 -24.51 18.46
N TRP A 675 21.48 -24.78 19.67
CA TRP A 675 21.40 -26.14 20.21
C TRP A 675 20.35 -26.99 19.48
N ASN A 676 19.25 -26.39 19.05
CA ASN A 676 18.17 -27.08 18.36
C ASN A 676 18.35 -27.14 16.82
N LYS A 677 19.53 -26.74 16.32
CA LYS A 677 19.84 -26.63 14.89
C LYS A 677 19.58 -27.92 14.09
N GLU A 678 19.84 -29.09 14.67
CA GLU A 678 19.62 -30.37 13.97
C GLU A 678 18.14 -30.67 13.73
N SER A 679 17.28 -30.28 14.67
CA SER A 679 15.83 -30.49 14.58
C SER A 679 15.12 -29.36 13.84
N ARG A 680 15.66 -28.14 13.91
CA ARG A 680 15.16 -26.95 13.20
C ARG A 680 16.34 -26.24 12.52
N PRO A 681 16.70 -26.63 11.29
CA PRO A 681 17.86 -26.07 10.60
C PRO A 681 17.65 -24.61 10.19
N PRO A 682 18.66 -23.73 10.36
CA PRO A 682 18.58 -22.33 9.98
C PRO A 682 18.57 -22.13 8.48
N VAL A 683 18.13 -20.94 8.07
CA VAL A 683 18.27 -20.46 6.69
C VAL A 683 19.65 -19.82 6.54
N MET A 684 20.40 -20.18 5.50
CA MET A 684 21.69 -19.53 5.22
C MET A 684 21.45 -18.17 4.54
N ARG A 685 22.07 -17.10 5.06
CA ARG A 685 21.92 -15.74 4.56
C ARG A 685 23.24 -15.05 4.27
#